data_AF-A0A817MSF5-F1
#
_entry.id   AF-A0A817MSF5-F1
#
_cell.length_a   1.000
_cell.length_b   1.000
_cell.length_c   1.000
_cell.angle_alpha   90.00
_cell.angle_beta   90.00
_cell.angle_gamma   90.00
#
_symmetry.space_group_name_H-M   'P 1'
#
loop_
_entity.id
_entity.type
_entity.pdbx_description
1 polymer ?
#
loop_
_entity_poly.entity_id
_entity_poly.type
_entity_poly.pdbx_seq_one_letter_code
_entity_poly.pdbx_strand_id
1 'polypeptide(L)'
;PLGSANIKFGSAWKKNGITVAGGNEAGASINQLNFPVALFVDDDQTLYIADYSNHRIVEWKPGATSGKVVAGGNGQGNRLDQLNVPHDVIVDKARNCLFIADEMNNRILRWPLQDAFNGEAIVNAGLHIFLTMDDRGFLYVTDWQGYQVRRWQVGETQGTVVAGGNESGNRLDQLNNPRKIFVDRDRSVYVSDWNNHRVMKWVEGAKEGIVVAGGNGIGDSLSQLSKPEGVVVDQLGTVYVADRLNHRIMRWLKGATEGQILVGGKGAGSEPDQLNEPIGLSFDRYGNLFVVDAYNHRVQKYPTSSDPTRRRRSRSRSPISNRRKTHVSLDKHENEWRDERFEQKHLEQEILERKLRAAKWRLERELELVGDEDVKPSTTTHSTGNVNSKPGEGYNDDTFQGTTAVSVETDEEDPLDKYMEGIKQELTSYHTKYRTSNNTVMQSNYQTKVSVINQNGTIIRIIKKNNTTVPNQSKSAEKNAEIEFMDTLDQSLATSPSKTHRVIEKGIIMEQDIDGLEYSPEDECTEEADGLSSMISLNGKKSKADSIISKHNEFIHQPFRKDFYIAVPEIAQMTATKVAHYRRELDNMKIAGKNCPNPIKTWSQCITSTKILKRLKKDNYEKPTSIQTQALPIILSGRNMMGIAQTGSGKTLAFLLPMFRHIEEQPPLKYQDGPIAIVMTPTRELALQITKECRKFAKLFDIRCVAVYGGIGVAEQISELKRGAEIIVCTPGRMIDMLALNNNKVTNLRRVTYVVIDEADRMFDMGFEPQIRTILNSIRPDRQLVMFSATFPKKMEALARQHLYKPIEVTVGGRSIVCQDVVQNVLLFDDDDQKYAKLLELLGLYQPYGSVLVFVESQIRCDELIKKLMSHSYSCMPLHGGLDQYDRDSTIAFFKNGDIPLIIATSVAARGLDVKNLILVVNYDCPNHYEEYVHRCGRTGRAGNIGYAYTFITSAQEKYVGAIIKALEASGTSVPAELTLLRDNYVKQMEAQGKKVQDIRGSFGGRHGYNFDSSDKQHKNMQKRMQEILIGLEDANDDDEEIDQQIESIYKIFFAVSDTVIKISEIKNKGYGTDWNWPKKVQKFHFSTNSRSIP
;
A
#
# COMPACT_ATOMS: atom_id res chain seq x y z
N PRO A 1 -1.74 18.19 2.06
CA PRO A 1 -1.44 17.67 3.40
C PRO A 1 -0.04 17.04 3.48
N LEU A 2 0.93 17.80 4.01
CA LEU A 2 2.32 17.31 4.24
C LEU A 2 2.44 16.29 5.38
N GLY A 3 1.38 16.04 6.16
CA GLY A 3 1.39 15.12 7.31
C GLY A 3 1.13 13.63 6.99
N SER A 4 1.07 13.21 5.73
CA SER A 4 0.75 11.81 5.35
C SER A 4 1.94 10.86 5.49
N ALA A 5 2.43 10.68 6.72
CA ALA A 5 3.62 9.88 7.02
C ALA A 5 3.59 8.46 6.43
N ASN A 6 4.75 7.96 5.99
CA ASN A 6 4.93 6.58 5.54
C ASN A 6 5.08 5.64 6.76
N ILE A 7 4.04 5.58 7.60
CA ILE A 7 3.96 4.63 8.72
C ILE A 7 4.01 3.21 8.13
N LYS A 8 5.05 2.45 8.47
CA LYS A 8 5.18 1.07 8.00
C LYS A 8 4.28 0.15 8.81
N PHE A 9 3.60 -0.77 8.13
CA PHE A 9 2.84 -1.84 8.79
C PHE A 9 3.74 -2.60 9.77
N GLY A 10 3.21 -2.98 10.94
CA GLY A 10 3.99 -3.60 12.01
C GLY A 10 5.01 -2.69 12.73
N SER A 11 4.94 -1.35 12.58
CA SER A 11 5.78 -0.43 13.35
C SER A 11 5.49 -0.51 14.84
N ALA A 12 6.30 -1.25 15.59
CA ALA A 12 6.28 -1.20 17.05
C ALA A 12 6.94 0.11 17.53
N TRP A 13 6.11 1.11 17.85
CA TRP A 13 6.53 2.26 18.65
C TRP A 13 6.93 1.81 20.05
N LYS A 14 7.86 2.53 20.69
CA LYS A 14 8.09 2.38 22.14
C LYS A 14 6.85 2.85 22.90
N LYS A 15 6.47 2.14 23.97
CA LYS A 15 5.43 2.62 24.91
C LYS A 15 5.91 3.79 25.78
N ASN A 16 7.22 3.85 26.06
CA ASN A 16 7.87 4.97 26.74
C ASN A 16 8.32 6.02 25.71
N GLY A 17 7.84 7.24 25.85
CA GLY A 17 8.21 8.39 25.04
C GLY A 17 9.51 9.05 25.49
N ILE A 18 9.92 10.04 24.72
CA ILE A 18 11.11 10.86 24.96
C ILE A 18 10.67 12.32 24.86
N THR A 19 10.80 13.10 25.93
CA THR A 19 10.58 14.56 25.87
C THR A 19 11.54 15.16 24.83
N VAL A 20 10.98 15.87 23.84
CA VAL A 20 11.74 16.54 22.77
C VAL A 20 11.56 18.05 22.74
N ALA A 21 10.55 18.57 23.45
CA ALA A 21 10.35 19.99 23.72
C ALA A 21 9.60 20.17 25.05
N GLY A 22 9.86 21.28 25.75
CA GLY A 22 9.27 21.58 27.07
C GLY A 22 9.65 20.56 28.16
N GLY A 23 8.75 20.35 29.12
CA GLY A 23 8.94 19.39 30.23
C GLY A 23 9.80 19.88 31.39
N ASN A 24 10.21 21.14 31.40
CA ASN A 24 10.91 21.81 32.51
C ASN A 24 9.92 22.66 33.34
N GLU A 25 8.81 22.04 33.75
CA GLU A 25 7.63 22.71 34.36
C GLU A 25 6.97 23.74 33.41
N ALA A 26 5.89 24.38 33.88
CA ALA A 26 5.22 25.46 33.15
C ALA A 26 6.08 26.73 33.15
N GLY A 27 6.19 27.40 32.00
CA GLY A 27 6.78 28.75 32.00
C GLY A 27 7.03 29.36 30.64
N ALA A 28 7.44 30.63 30.67
CA ALA A 28 7.71 31.45 29.48
C ALA A 28 9.18 31.40 29.02
N SER A 29 10.07 30.71 29.74
CA SER A 29 11.47 30.53 29.30
C SER A 29 11.52 29.80 27.95
N ILE A 30 12.62 29.98 27.20
CA ILE A 30 12.74 29.40 25.85
C ILE A 30 13.03 27.88 25.85
N ASN A 31 13.37 27.31 27.01
CA ASN A 31 13.42 25.87 27.29
C ASN A 31 12.15 25.33 27.99
N GLN A 32 11.12 26.16 28.13
CA GLN A 32 9.82 25.81 28.71
C GLN A 32 8.69 25.97 27.68
N LEU A 33 7.56 25.36 27.99
CA LEU A 33 6.27 25.58 27.33
C LEU A 33 5.23 25.83 28.43
N ASN A 34 4.09 26.42 28.08
CA ASN A 34 2.99 26.66 28.99
C ASN A 34 1.67 26.31 28.29
N PHE A 35 1.13 25.15 28.67
CA PHE A 35 -0.05 24.53 28.05
C PHE A 35 0.02 24.46 26.50
N PRO A 36 1.03 23.81 25.90
CA PRO A 36 1.07 23.64 24.45
C PRO A 36 -0.18 22.84 24.00
N VAL A 37 -0.76 23.20 22.84
CA VAL A 37 -1.99 22.56 22.33
C VAL A 37 -1.82 21.89 20.97
N ALA A 38 -1.05 22.49 20.05
CA ALA A 38 -0.85 21.98 18.69
C ALA A 38 0.64 21.87 18.32
N LEU A 39 0.94 20.95 17.41
CA LEU A 39 2.29 20.72 16.90
C LEU A 39 2.28 20.37 15.41
N PHE A 40 3.23 20.92 14.66
CA PHE A 40 3.59 20.50 13.31
C PHE A 40 5.02 19.94 13.32
N VAL A 41 5.28 18.90 12.53
CA VAL A 41 6.62 18.32 12.34
C VAL A 41 6.98 18.41 10.87
N ASP A 42 8.15 18.96 10.56
CA ASP A 42 8.64 19.01 9.18
C ASP A 42 9.44 17.75 8.77
N ASP A 43 9.81 17.68 7.49
CA ASP A 43 10.65 16.62 6.92
C ASP A 43 12.01 16.45 7.61
N ASP A 44 12.50 17.47 8.32
CA ASP A 44 13.80 17.48 8.99
C ASP A 44 13.68 17.11 10.49
N GLN A 45 12.46 16.87 10.97
CA GLN A 45 12.04 16.68 12.38
C GLN A 45 12.10 17.96 13.24
N THR A 46 12.08 19.14 12.63
CA THR A 46 11.83 20.40 13.35
C THR A 46 10.38 20.44 13.80
N LEU A 47 10.16 20.79 15.07
CA LEU A 47 8.84 20.98 15.64
C LEU A 47 8.45 22.45 15.55
N TYR A 48 7.20 22.73 15.20
CA TYR A 48 6.59 24.05 15.34
C TYR A 48 5.40 23.90 16.29
N ILE A 49 5.49 24.51 17.47
CA ILE A 49 4.60 24.24 18.61
C ILE A 49 3.79 25.50 18.93
N ALA A 50 2.47 25.36 19.03
CA ALA A 50 1.58 26.41 19.50
C ALA A 50 1.59 26.43 21.04
N ASP A 51 2.27 27.43 21.61
CA ASP A 51 2.53 27.60 23.03
C ASP A 51 1.46 28.53 23.63
N TYR A 52 0.24 28.00 23.74
CA TYR A 52 -1.05 28.66 23.99
C TYR A 52 -0.98 29.82 25.00
N SER A 53 -0.55 29.52 26.24
CA SER A 53 -0.55 30.46 27.36
C SER A 53 0.62 31.45 27.33
N ASN A 54 1.63 31.20 26.49
CA ASN A 54 2.73 32.13 26.24
C ASN A 54 2.51 32.95 24.95
N HIS A 55 1.37 32.76 24.26
CA HIS A 55 0.94 33.47 23.07
C HIS A 55 2.02 33.56 21.97
N ARG A 56 2.61 32.42 21.64
CA ARG A 56 3.73 32.32 20.69
C ARG A 56 3.76 30.99 19.93
N ILE A 57 4.40 30.99 18.77
CA ILE A 57 4.84 29.76 18.10
C ILE A 57 6.34 29.57 18.35
N VAL A 58 6.71 28.36 18.79
CA VAL A 58 8.10 27.99 19.09
C VAL A 58 8.59 26.94 18.07
N GLU A 59 9.66 27.27 17.35
CA GLU A 59 10.46 26.33 16.56
C GLU A 59 11.38 25.53 17.51
N TRP A 60 11.42 24.20 17.39
CA TRP A 60 12.30 23.34 18.18
C TRP A 60 13.06 22.36 17.26
N LYS A 61 14.38 22.54 17.15
CA LYS A 61 15.21 21.74 16.24
C LYS A 61 15.57 20.37 16.83
N PRO A 62 15.84 19.35 16.00
CA PRO A 62 16.12 17.99 16.47
C PRO A 62 17.26 17.94 17.50
N GLY A 63 16.93 17.60 18.76
CA GLY A 63 17.90 17.49 19.85
C GLY A 63 18.32 18.81 20.51
N ALA A 64 17.69 19.94 20.18
CA ALA A 64 17.88 21.20 20.90
C ALA A 64 17.29 21.14 22.32
N THR A 65 17.96 21.77 23.29
CA THR A 65 17.50 21.87 24.68
C THR A 65 16.55 23.06 24.93
N SER A 66 16.42 23.94 23.95
CA SER A 66 15.53 25.11 23.93
C SER A 66 15.03 25.35 22.50
N GLY A 67 13.87 25.99 22.37
CA GLY A 67 13.36 26.41 21.07
C GLY A 67 13.91 27.75 20.58
N LYS A 68 13.22 28.32 19.59
CA LYS A 68 13.32 29.70 19.10
C LYS A 68 11.89 30.21 18.87
N VAL A 69 11.56 31.42 19.32
CA VAL A 69 10.26 32.03 18.95
C VAL A 69 10.29 32.40 17.47
N VAL A 70 9.24 32.04 16.74
CA VAL A 70 9.09 32.31 15.29
C VAL A 70 7.81 33.07 14.91
N ALA A 71 6.85 33.20 15.84
CA ALA A 71 5.72 34.13 15.74
C ALA A 71 5.21 34.50 17.14
N GLY A 72 4.72 35.72 17.34
CA GLY A 72 4.27 36.25 18.63
C GLY A 72 5.37 36.31 19.70
N GLY A 73 5.01 36.12 20.97
CA GLY A 73 5.94 36.15 22.12
C GLY A 73 6.35 37.54 22.62
N ASN A 74 5.89 38.60 21.95
CA ASN A 74 5.97 40.01 22.32
C ASN A 74 4.73 40.49 23.12
N GLY A 75 4.17 39.60 23.96
CA GLY A 75 2.96 39.83 24.74
C GLY A 75 1.66 39.61 23.97
N GLN A 76 0.58 39.36 24.72
CA GLN A 76 -0.77 39.15 24.20
C GLN A 76 -1.27 40.38 23.42
N GLY A 77 -1.96 40.16 22.29
CA GLY A 77 -2.70 41.23 21.63
C GLY A 77 -3.13 40.93 20.20
N ASN A 78 -3.78 41.91 19.57
CA ASN A 78 -4.42 41.80 18.26
C ASN A 78 -3.68 42.49 17.11
N ARG A 79 -2.50 43.08 17.36
CA ARG A 79 -1.65 43.63 16.29
C ARG A 79 -1.15 42.51 15.38
N LEU A 80 -0.63 42.85 14.20
CA LEU A 80 -0.09 41.87 13.25
C LEU A 80 1.25 41.27 13.72
N ASP A 81 1.99 41.95 14.59
CA ASP A 81 3.18 41.40 15.27
C ASP A 81 2.84 40.56 16.50
N GLN A 82 1.57 40.47 16.92
CA GLN A 82 1.16 39.76 18.14
C GLN A 82 0.27 38.54 17.85
N LEU A 83 0.20 37.65 18.83
CA LEU A 83 -0.76 36.56 18.92
C LEU A 83 -1.56 36.68 20.22
N ASN A 84 -2.73 36.06 20.24
CA ASN A 84 -3.64 35.98 21.37
C ASN A 84 -4.26 34.58 21.37
N VAL A 85 -3.61 33.68 22.11
CA VAL A 85 -3.98 32.26 22.18
C VAL A 85 -3.88 31.57 20.79
N PRO A 86 -2.66 31.26 20.31
CA PRO A 86 -2.51 30.44 19.11
C PRO A 86 -2.95 29.00 19.41
N HIS A 87 -4.01 28.54 18.74
CA HIS A 87 -4.59 27.20 18.97
C HIS A 87 -4.15 26.18 17.91
N ASP A 88 -3.66 26.62 16.74
CA ASP A 88 -3.16 25.72 15.71
C ASP A 88 -2.06 26.35 14.84
N VAL A 89 -1.20 25.51 14.26
CA VAL A 89 -0.13 25.92 13.34
C VAL A 89 0.18 24.84 12.29
N ILE A 90 0.36 25.25 11.04
CA ILE A 90 0.96 24.44 9.97
C ILE A 90 2.05 25.22 9.24
N VAL A 91 2.96 24.50 8.56
CA VAL A 91 4.09 25.08 7.83
C VAL A 91 3.94 24.85 6.33
N ASP A 92 4.10 25.91 5.53
CA ASP A 92 4.34 25.83 4.09
C ASP A 92 5.80 26.22 3.79
N LYS A 93 6.67 25.20 3.71
CA LYS A 93 8.08 25.38 3.34
C LYS A 93 8.27 25.86 1.89
N ALA A 94 7.30 25.65 0.99
CA ALA A 94 7.43 26.08 -0.40
C ALA A 94 7.19 27.60 -0.56
N ARG A 95 6.40 28.19 0.34
CA ARG A 95 6.17 29.65 0.46
C ARG A 95 6.92 30.30 1.62
N ASN A 96 7.72 29.52 2.35
CA ASN A 96 8.49 29.93 3.52
C ASN A 96 7.64 30.66 4.58
N CYS A 97 6.46 30.12 4.90
CA CYS A 97 5.55 30.72 5.88
C CYS A 97 4.85 29.70 6.79
N LEU A 98 4.41 30.19 7.95
CA LEU A 98 3.46 29.52 8.84
C LEU A 98 2.03 29.97 8.47
N PHE A 99 1.06 29.11 8.76
CA PHE A 99 -0.35 29.50 8.91
C PHE A 99 -0.77 29.20 10.35
N ILE A 100 -1.28 30.21 11.05
CA ILE A 100 -1.54 30.19 12.50
C ILE A 100 -3.02 30.49 12.74
N ALA A 101 -3.71 29.64 13.52
CA ALA A 101 -5.03 29.93 14.05
C ALA A 101 -4.87 30.74 15.34
N ASP A 102 -5.18 32.04 15.29
CA ASP A 102 -4.97 33.00 16.36
C ASP A 102 -6.33 33.25 17.07
N GLU A 103 -6.63 32.39 18.05
CA GLU A 103 -8.01 32.05 18.41
C GLU A 103 -8.77 33.22 19.02
N MET A 104 -8.23 33.88 20.05
CA MET A 104 -8.91 34.98 20.74
C MET A 104 -8.88 36.30 19.92
N ASN A 105 -8.29 36.28 18.72
CA ASN A 105 -8.34 37.36 17.74
C ASN A 105 -9.23 37.01 16.52
N ASN A 106 -9.92 35.87 16.53
CA ASN A 106 -10.88 35.42 15.52
C ASN A 106 -10.33 35.40 14.08
N ARG A 107 -9.04 35.06 13.89
CA ARG A 107 -8.35 35.20 12.61
C ARG A 107 -7.38 34.06 12.29
N ILE A 108 -7.09 33.89 11.01
CA ILE A 108 -5.94 33.10 10.53
C ILE A 108 -4.87 34.04 9.98
N LEU A 109 -3.65 33.90 10.49
CA LEU A 109 -2.47 34.65 10.04
C LEU A 109 -1.60 33.79 9.13
N ARG A 110 -1.15 34.35 8.01
CA ARG A 110 0.04 33.91 7.26
C ARG A 110 1.27 34.64 7.83
N TRP A 111 2.29 33.92 8.29
CA TRP A 111 3.46 34.51 8.96
C TRP A 111 4.76 34.08 8.26
N PRO A 112 5.58 34.98 7.69
CA PRO A 112 6.83 34.59 7.01
C PRO A 112 7.89 34.02 7.97
N LEU A 113 8.61 32.98 7.57
CA LEU A 113 9.64 32.31 8.40
C LEU A 113 11.00 33.02 8.41
N GLN A 114 11.20 33.99 7.51
CA GLN A 114 12.39 34.84 7.45
C GLN A 114 11.98 36.31 7.50
N ASP A 115 12.72 37.08 8.30
CA ASP A 115 12.86 38.55 8.27
C ASP A 115 11.57 39.39 8.33
N ALA A 116 10.47 38.80 8.84
CA ALA A 116 9.21 39.48 9.11
C ALA A 116 8.83 39.44 10.59
N PHE A 117 8.61 40.62 11.18
CA PHE A 117 8.05 40.77 12.53
C PHE A 117 6.51 40.70 12.57
N ASN A 118 5.85 40.75 11.41
CA ASN A 118 4.40 40.85 11.27
C ASN A 118 3.84 39.67 10.48
N GLY A 119 2.72 39.11 10.93
CA GLY A 119 1.84 38.27 10.13
C GLY A 119 0.87 39.08 9.24
N GLU A 120 0.13 38.37 8.41
CA GLU A 120 -0.86 38.89 7.47
C GLU A 120 -2.18 38.15 7.67
N ALA A 121 -3.28 38.86 7.93
CA ALA A 121 -4.57 38.25 8.21
C ALA A 121 -5.26 37.80 6.90
N ILE A 122 -5.30 36.49 6.66
CA ILE A 122 -5.82 35.88 5.42
C ILE A 122 -7.29 35.43 5.52
N VAL A 123 -7.81 35.22 6.73
CA VAL A 123 -9.22 34.91 7.00
C VAL A 123 -9.66 35.73 8.21
N ASN A 124 -10.59 36.65 7.98
CA ASN A 124 -11.19 37.55 8.98
C ASN A 124 -12.70 37.27 9.11
N ALA A 125 -13.04 36.02 9.39
CA ALA A 125 -14.40 35.57 9.69
C ALA A 125 -14.40 34.92 11.08
N GLY A 126 -15.51 34.99 11.82
CA GLY A 126 -15.64 34.51 13.21
C GLY A 126 -15.59 32.98 13.38
N LEU A 127 -14.55 32.36 12.85
CA LEU A 127 -14.34 30.93 12.70
C LEU A 127 -13.08 30.56 13.50
N HIS A 128 -13.20 29.60 14.40
CA HIS A 128 -12.19 29.37 15.43
C HIS A 128 -11.57 27.96 15.38
N ILE A 129 -10.48 27.86 16.14
CA ILE A 129 -9.84 26.67 16.70
C ILE A 129 -8.81 25.94 15.80
N PHE A 130 -9.18 25.31 14.68
CA PHE A 130 -8.24 24.45 13.92
C PHE A 130 -8.19 24.70 12.41
N LEU A 131 -7.02 24.40 11.82
CA LEU A 131 -6.78 24.50 10.39
C LEU A 131 -5.93 23.35 9.82
N THR A 132 -6.08 23.08 8.53
CA THR A 132 -5.22 22.16 7.77
C THR A 132 -5.23 22.50 6.28
N MET A 133 -4.30 21.97 5.48
CA MET A 133 -4.17 22.31 4.05
C MET A 133 -3.98 21.07 3.18
N ASP A 134 -4.67 21.01 2.03
CA ASP A 134 -4.52 19.93 1.05
C ASP A 134 -3.20 20.04 0.25
N ASP A 135 -3.03 19.28 -0.83
CA ASP A 135 -1.82 19.29 -1.67
C ASP A 135 -1.90 20.30 -2.83
N ARG A 136 -3.03 20.99 -2.98
CA ARG A 136 -3.30 22.01 -3.99
C ARG A 136 -3.24 23.42 -3.39
N GLY A 137 -3.35 23.55 -2.07
CA GLY A 137 -3.33 24.81 -1.33
C GLY A 137 -4.71 25.29 -0.89
N PHE A 138 -5.72 24.42 -0.85
CA PHE A 138 -6.99 24.73 -0.19
C PHE A 138 -6.81 24.64 1.33
N LEU A 139 -7.17 25.72 2.02
CA LEU A 139 -7.18 25.84 3.47
C LEU A 139 -8.54 25.34 3.99
N TYR A 140 -8.50 24.38 4.91
CA TYR A 140 -9.68 23.87 5.61
C TYR A 140 -9.64 24.41 7.04
N VAL A 141 -10.79 24.87 7.55
CA VAL A 141 -10.93 25.58 8.82
C VAL A 141 -12.18 25.09 9.55
N THR A 142 -12.11 24.90 10.86
CA THR A 142 -13.31 24.66 11.68
C THR A 142 -14.12 25.93 11.90
N ASP A 143 -15.43 25.77 11.84
CA ASP A 143 -16.42 26.76 12.21
C ASP A 143 -17.19 26.22 13.42
N TRP A 144 -16.76 26.63 14.62
CA TRP A 144 -17.36 26.17 15.87
C TRP A 144 -18.82 26.67 16.01
N GLN A 145 -19.11 27.91 15.59
CA GLN A 145 -20.44 28.51 15.71
C GLN A 145 -21.46 27.91 14.74
N GLY A 146 -21.03 27.60 13.52
CA GLY A 146 -21.84 26.94 12.50
C GLY A 146 -21.77 25.40 12.54
N TYR A 147 -21.09 24.81 13.52
CA TYR A 147 -20.93 23.36 13.71
C TYR A 147 -20.49 22.64 12.42
N GLN A 148 -19.44 23.15 11.77
CA GLN A 148 -19.06 22.74 10.42
C GLN A 148 -17.56 22.89 10.13
N VAL A 149 -17.13 22.39 8.98
CA VAL A 149 -15.81 22.64 8.40
C VAL A 149 -15.99 23.37 7.08
N ARG A 150 -15.21 24.44 6.86
CA ARG A 150 -15.21 25.23 5.62
C ARG A 150 -13.88 25.07 4.89
N ARG A 151 -13.94 24.90 3.56
CA ARG A 151 -12.81 24.93 2.63
C ARG A 151 -12.75 26.29 1.93
N TRP A 152 -11.58 26.92 1.96
CA TRP A 152 -11.25 28.17 1.31
C TRP A 152 -10.09 27.97 0.33
N GLN A 153 -10.15 28.58 -0.84
CA GLN A 153 -8.96 28.87 -1.66
C GLN A 153 -8.33 30.18 -1.16
N VAL A 154 -6.99 30.27 -1.15
CA VAL A 154 -6.30 31.50 -0.76
C VAL A 154 -6.70 32.64 -1.71
N GLY A 155 -7.38 33.66 -1.16
CA GLY A 155 -7.94 34.79 -1.91
C GLY A 155 -9.47 34.78 -2.06
N GLU A 156 -10.17 33.72 -1.67
CA GLU A 156 -11.64 33.72 -1.56
C GLU A 156 -12.11 34.53 -0.34
N THR A 157 -13.26 35.21 -0.47
CA THR A 157 -13.89 35.97 0.62
C THR A 157 -14.93 35.17 1.42
N GLN A 158 -15.33 33.98 0.95
CA GLN A 158 -16.24 33.07 1.63
C GLN A 158 -15.83 31.60 1.38
N GLY A 159 -15.69 30.80 2.44
CA GLY A 159 -15.38 29.37 2.33
C GLY A 159 -16.61 28.49 2.12
N THR A 160 -16.46 27.47 1.28
CA THR A 160 -17.47 26.43 1.00
C THR A 160 -17.60 25.46 2.19
N VAL A 161 -18.82 25.12 2.62
CA VAL A 161 -19.05 24.07 3.64
C VAL A 161 -18.71 22.69 3.06
N VAL A 162 -17.99 21.86 3.83
CA VAL A 162 -17.51 20.53 3.39
C VAL A 162 -17.72 19.40 4.42
N ALA A 163 -18.19 19.72 5.63
CA ALA A 163 -18.62 18.77 6.66
C ALA A 163 -19.52 19.50 7.68
N GLY A 164 -20.58 18.85 8.18
CA GLY A 164 -21.57 19.46 9.08
C GLY A 164 -22.39 20.58 8.44
N GLY A 165 -22.86 21.52 9.27
CA GLY A 165 -23.62 22.72 8.85
C GLY A 165 -25.12 22.67 9.17
N ASN A 166 -25.67 21.49 9.46
CA ASN A 166 -27.10 21.30 9.76
C ASN A 166 -27.39 21.42 11.27
N GLU A 167 -26.95 22.52 11.89
CA GLU A 167 -27.01 22.79 13.33
C GLU A 167 -26.19 21.82 14.21
N SER A 168 -26.14 22.09 15.52
CA SER A 168 -25.50 21.22 16.51
C SER A 168 -26.34 19.97 16.76
N GLY A 169 -25.73 18.79 16.64
CA GLY A 169 -26.35 17.55 17.06
C GLY A 169 -25.50 16.32 16.74
N ASN A 170 -26.08 15.13 16.88
CA ASN A 170 -25.39 13.84 16.80
C ASN A 170 -25.76 12.98 15.58
N ARG A 171 -26.61 13.48 14.67
CA ARG A 171 -26.89 12.81 13.39
C ARG A 171 -25.63 12.73 12.51
N LEU A 172 -25.70 12.02 11.39
CA LEU A 172 -24.59 11.85 10.46
C LEU A 172 -24.31 13.12 9.63
N ASP A 173 -25.32 13.98 9.43
CA ASP A 173 -25.21 15.30 8.81
C ASP A 173 -24.76 16.42 9.78
N GLN A 174 -24.54 16.10 11.05
CA GLN A 174 -24.26 17.06 12.12
C GLN A 174 -22.90 16.85 12.81
N LEU A 175 -22.42 17.92 13.44
CA LEU A 175 -21.27 17.95 14.34
C LEU A 175 -21.69 18.67 15.63
N ASN A 176 -20.95 18.47 16.72
CA ASN A 176 -21.13 19.18 17.98
C ASN A 176 -19.75 19.50 18.58
N ASN A 177 -19.40 20.79 18.58
CA ASN A 177 -18.05 21.28 18.88
C ASN A 177 -16.95 20.56 18.04
N PRO A 178 -16.91 20.77 16.70
CA PRO A 178 -15.86 20.19 15.87
C PRO A 178 -14.48 20.74 16.26
N ARG A 179 -13.55 19.84 16.58
CA ARG A 179 -12.17 20.13 16.96
C ARG A 179 -11.20 19.82 15.81
N LYS A 180 -10.08 19.11 16.04
CA LYS A 180 -9.03 18.97 15.02
C LYS A 180 -9.58 18.37 13.73
N ILE A 181 -9.08 18.88 12.62
CA ILE A 181 -9.41 18.44 11.27
C ILE A 181 -8.19 17.87 10.55
N PHE A 182 -8.41 16.81 9.78
CA PHE A 182 -7.41 16.21 8.90
C PHE A 182 -8.02 15.96 7.53
N VAL A 183 -7.25 16.20 6.46
CA VAL A 183 -7.69 16.00 5.07
C VAL A 183 -6.77 15.00 4.39
N ASP A 184 -7.36 13.91 3.88
CA ASP A 184 -6.62 12.86 3.16
C ASP A 184 -6.32 13.27 1.70
N ARG A 185 -5.58 12.42 0.95
CA ARG A 185 -5.21 12.70 -0.45
C ARG A 185 -6.40 12.64 -1.41
N ASP A 186 -7.47 11.97 -1.02
CA ASP A 186 -8.73 11.93 -1.78
C ASP A 186 -9.61 13.16 -1.48
N ARG A 187 -9.14 14.04 -0.58
CA ARG A 187 -9.78 15.26 -0.05
C ARG A 187 -11.02 14.99 0.80
N SER A 188 -11.05 13.82 1.42
CA SER A 188 -12.00 13.52 2.49
C SER A 188 -11.63 14.27 3.76
N VAL A 189 -12.63 14.82 4.46
CA VAL A 189 -12.47 15.59 5.69
C VAL A 189 -12.76 14.71 6.89
N TYR A 190 -11.77 14.52 7.75
CA TYR A 190 -11.90 13.89 9.06
C TYR A 190 -12.01 14.96 10.14
N VAL A 191 -12.98 14.81 11.05
CA VAL A 191 -13.29 15.80 12.10
C VAL A 191 -13.41 15.09 13.43
N SER A 192 -12.68 15.56 14.44
CA SER A 192 -12.92 15.18 15.84
C SER A 192 -14.19 15.87 16.34
N ASP A 193 -15.24 15.09 16.58
CA ASP A 193 -16.57 15.56 16.96
C ASP A 193 -16.71 15.49 18.49
N TRP A 194 -16.16 16.52 19.15
CA TRP A 194 -15.72 16.49 20.54
C TRP A 194 -16.87 16.25 21.52
N ASN A 195 -18.04 16.85 21.30
CA ASN A 195 -19.20 16.61 22.16
C ASN A 195 -19.96 15.32 21.86
N ASN A 196 -19.82 14.76 20.64
CA ASN A 196 -20.46 13.50 20.26
C ASN A 196 -19.55 12.27 20.46
N HIS A 197 -18.38 12.44 21.07
CA HIS A 197 -17.50 11.33 21.48
C HIS A 197 -17.08 10.41 20.32
N ARG A 198 -16.83 11.02 19.15
CA ARG A 198 -16.52 10.30 17.90
C ARG A 198 -15.55 11.07 17.01
N VAL A 199 -14.99 10.39 16.02
CA VAL A 199 -14.38 11.00 14.84
C VAL A 199 -15.24 10.65 13.63
N MET A 200 -15.56 11.65 12.82
CA MET A 200 -16.43 11.54 11.65
C MET A 200 -15.64 11.81 10.36
N LYS A 201 -15.99 11.11 9.27
CA LYS A 201 -15.40 11.29 7.93
C LYS A 201 -16.47 11.72 6.92
N TRP A 202 -16.27 12.86 6.26
CA TRP A 202 -16.99 13.23 5.03
C TRP A 202 -16.10 12.97 3.81
N VAL A 203 -16.67 12.39 2.75
CA VAL A 203 -16.05 12.33 1.42
C VAL A 203 -16.42 13.60 0.64
N GLU A 204 -15.61 14.06 -0.31
CA GLU A 204 -15.92 15.28 -1.08
C GLU A 204 -17.30 15.18 -1.75
N GLY A 205 -18.20 16.10 -1.39
CA GLY A 205 -19.58 16.16 -1.90
C GLY A 205 -20.62 15.31 -1.15
N ALA A 206 -20.22 14.57 -0.11
CA ALA A 206 -21.16 13.84 0.75
C ALA A 206 -22.02 14.80 1.59
N LYS A 207 -23.32 14.52 1.71
CA LYS A 207 -24.26 15.28 2.57
C LYS A 207 -24.15 14.91 4.05
N GLU A 208 -23.67 13.69 4.33
CA GLU A 208 -23.51 13.13 5.67
C GLU A 208 -22.12 12.49 5.82
N GLY A 209 -21.69 12.32 7.06
CA GLY A 209 -20.41 11.74 7.42
C GLY A 209 -20.54 10.35 8.04
N ILE A 210 -19.45 9.59 8.03
CA ILE A 210 -19.37 8.22 8.54
C ILE A 210 -18.57 8.24 9.86
N VAL A 211 -19.06 7.55 10.89
CA VAL A 211 -18.30 7.33 12.13
C VAL A 211 -17.08 6.44 11.83
N VAL A 212 -15.88 6.92 12.16
CA VAL A 212 -14.61 6.19 11.89
C VAL A 212 -13.74 5.95 13.13
N ALA A 213 -14.15 6.49 14.29
CA ALA A 213 -13.64 6.13 15.61
C ALA A 213 -14.63 6.56 16.70
N GLY A 214 -14.72 5.81 17.81
CA GLY A 214 -15.67 6.07 18.89
C GLY A 214 -17.14 5.96 18.46
N GLY A 215 -17.99 6.86 18.93
CA GLY A 215 -19.43 6.90 18.60
C GLY A 215 -20.32 6.05 19.50
N ASN A 216 -19.76 5.04 20.18
CA ASN A 216 -20.48 4.19 21.15
C ASN A 216 -20.67 4.86 22.52
N GLY A 217 -20.95 6.16 22.52
CA GLY A 217 -21.04 7.00 23.73
C GLY A 217 -19.68 7.39 24.34
N ILE A 218 -19.76 8.11 25.47
CA ILE A 218 -18.61 8.47 26.30
C ILE A 218 -18.15 7.28 27.15
N GLY A 219 -16.84 7.05 27.19
CA GLY A 219 -16.22 6.07 28.09
C GLY A 219 -14.78 5.74 27.69
N ASP A 220 -14.16 4.82 28.42
CA ASP A 220 -12.78 4.37 28.26
C ASP A 220 -12.66 2.96 27.64
N SER A 221 -13.77 2.36 27.20
CA SER A 221 -13.75 1.13 26.39
C SER A 221 -12.93 1.31 25.11
N LEU A 222 -12.53 0.20 24.49
CA LEU A 222 -11.80 0.22 23.21
C LEU A 222 -12.68 0.74 22.05
N SER A 223 -14.01 0.59 22.14
CA SER A 223 -14.97 1.11 21.16
C SER A 223 -15.44 2.56 21.44
N GLN A 224 -14.88 3.21 22.47
CA GLN A 224 -15.33 4.53 22.96
C GLN A 224 -14.22 5.59 22.95
N LEU A 225 -14.62 6.85 23.05
CA LEU A 225 -13.76 8.03 23.15
C LEU A 225 -14.31 9.00 24.22
N SER A 226 -13.44 9.74 24.88
CA SER A 226 -13.78 10.76 25.88
C SER A 226 -13.20 12.12 25.49
N LYS A 227 -14.05 12.94 24.85
CA LYS A 227 -13.74 14.25 24.27
C LYS A 227 -12.52 14.20 23.31
N PRO A 228 -12.61 13.43 22.21
CA PRO A 228 -11.50 13.28 21.27
C PRO A 228 -11.13 14.63 20.65
N GLU A 229 -9.84 14.93 20.55
CA GLU A 229 -9.37 16.24 20.10
C GLU A 229 -8.46 16.14 18.88
N GLY A 230 -7.19 15.76 19.00
CA GLY A 230 -6.31 15.55 17.85
C GLY A 230 -6.71 14.35 16.99
N VAL A 231 -6.69 14.52 15.66
CA VAL A 231 -6.87 13.43 14.68
C VAL A 231 -5.81 13.52 13.58
N VAL A 232 -5.22 12.38 13.21
CA VAL A 232 -4.36 12.21 12.04
C VAL A 232 -4.69 10.87 11.36
N VAL A 233 -4.63 10.81 10.03
CA VAL A 233 -4.91 9.58 9.28
C VAL A 233 -3.73 9.20 8.40
N ASP A 234 -3.35 7.92 8.40
CA ASP A 234 -2.26 7.43 7.54
C ASP A 234 -2.73 7.06 6.11
N GLN A 235 -1.78 6.64 5.28
CA GLN A 235 -2.05 6.30 3.87
C GLN A 235 -2.83 4.98 3.68
N LEU A 236 -3.13 4.24 4.76
CA LEU A 236 -3.99 3.05 4.74
C LEU A 236 -5.42 3.38 5.20
N GLY A 237 -5.65 4.60 5.71
CA GLY A 237 -6.91 5.00 6.33
C GLY A 237 -7.00 4.67 7.83
N THR A 238 -5.90 4.31 8.48
CA THR A 238 -5.86 4.14 9.94
C THR A 238 -6.05 5.50 10.60
N VAL A 239 -7.03 5.63 11.50
CA VAL A 239 -7.34 6.87 12.22
C VAL A 239 -6.64 6.85 13.57
N TYR A 240 -5.75 7.81 13.80
CA TYR A 240 -5.06 8.00 15.08
C TYR A 240 -5.70 9.18 15.81
N VAL A 241 -6.12 8.94 17.06
CA VAL A 241 -6.94 9.89 17.85
C VAL A 241 -6.29 10.16 19.19
N ALA A 242 -6.17 11.44 19.56
CA ALA A 242 -5.91 11.83 20.93
C ALA A 242 -7.22 11.77 21.73
N ASP A 243 -7.33 10.72 22.53
CA ASP A 243 -8.47 10.42 23.38
C ASP A 243 -8.25 11.10 24.74
N ARG A 244 -8.54 12.41 24.74
CA ARG A 244 -8.00 13.40 25.68
C ARG A 244 -8.27 13.06 27.15
N LEU A 245 -9.54 12.87 27.52
CA LEU A 245 -9.92 12.61 28.92
C LEU A 245 -9.65 11.17 29.36
N ASN A 246 -9.40 10.25 28.42
CA ASN A 246 -8.90 8.90 28.71
C ASN A 246 -7.35 8.84 28.72
N HIS A 247 -6.69 9.99 28.55
CA HIS A 247 -5.24 10.19 28.66
C HIS A 247 -4.42 9.20 27.82
N ARG A 248 -4.85 8.99 26.57
CA ARG A 248 -4.28 7.99 25.66
C ARG A 248 -4.30 8.45 24.21
N ILE A 249 -3.39 7.90 23.40
CA ILE A 249 -3.52 7.90 21.94
C ILE A 249 -4.07 6.54 21.53
N MET A 250 -5.14 6.54 20.75
CA MET A 250 -5.80 5.36 20.20
C MET A 250 -5.58 5.29 18.69
N ARG A 251 -5.59 4.07 18.11
CA ARG A 251 -5.69 3.86 16.67
C ARG A 251 -6.89 3.00 16.31
N TRP A 252 -7.66 3.38 15.30
CA TRP A 252 -8.65 2.55 14.63
C TRP A 252 -8.12 2.15 13.25
N LEU A 253 -8.08 0.85 12.96
CA LEU A 253 -7.91 0.38 11.59
C LEU A 253 -9.17 0.72 10.78
N LYS A 254 -9.03 0.93 9.47
CA LYS A 254 -10.17 1.30 8.60
C LYS A 254 -11.29 0.26 8.71
N GLY A 255 -12.45 0.66 9.24
CA GLY A 255 -13.62 -0.21 9.42
C GLY A 255 -13.63 -1.04 10.71
N ALA A 256 -12.68 -0.85 11.63
CA ALA A 256 -12.72 -1.50 12.95
C ALA A 256 -13.78 -0.86 13.85
N THR A 257 -14.54 -1.69 14.58
CA THR A 257 -15.51 -1.27 15.60
C THR A 257 -14.85 -0.84 16.91
N GLU A 258 -13.66 -1.37 17.19
CA GLU A 258 -12.83 -1.02 18.34
C GLU A 258 -11.44 -0.48 17.94
N GLY A 259 -10.90 0.39 18.79
CA GLY A 259 -9.57 0.96 18.66
C GLY A 259 -8.55 0.25 19.56
N GLN A 260 -7.28 0.52 19.33
CA GLN A 260 -6.17 -0.03 20.11
C GLN A 260 -5.38 1.08 20.79
N ILE A 261 -5.13 0.94 22.10
CA ILE A 261 -4.30 1.86 22.87
C ILE A 261 -2.87 1.80 22.34
N LEU A 262 -2.38 2.92 21.80
CA LEU A 262 -1.07 3.04 21.18
C LEU A 262 -0.01 3.44 22.23
N VAL A 263 -0.29 4.52 22.97
CA VAL A 263 0.50 5.08 24.08
C VAL A 263 -0.41 5.74 25.12
N GLY A 264 0.04 5.86 26.37
CA GLY A 264 -0.79 6.31 27.49
C GLY A 264 -1.78 5.23 27.96
N GLY A 265 -2.94 5.65 28.48
CA GLY A 265 -4.00 4.73 28.93
C GLY A 265 -3.75 4.10 30.31
N LYS A 266 -2.93 4.76 31.14
CA LYS A 266 -2.63 4.40 32.54
C LYS A 266 -3.07 5.50 33.52
N GLY A 267 -4.19 6.16 33.21
CA GLY A 267 -4.59 7.40 33.86
C GLY A 267 -3.63 8.58 33.57
N ALA A 268 -3.95 9.74 34.14
CA ALA A 268 -3.11 10.94 34.04
C ALA A 268 -1.79 10.75 34.79
N GLY A 269 -0.70 11.24 34.21
CA GLY A 269 0.58 11.32 34.89
C GLY A 269 1.73 11.80 34.01
N SER A 270 2.89 12.01 34.64
CA SER A 270 4.09 12.58 34.02
C SER A 270 5.17 11.54 33.69
N GLU A 271 4.97 10.26 33.99
CA GLU A 271 5.90 9.19 33.61
C GLU A 271 6.03 9.04 32.08
N PRO A 272 7.12 8.44 31.55
CA PRO A 272 7.34 8.33 30.10
C PRO A 272 6.31 7.48 29.34
N ASP A 273 5.56 6.60 30.01
CA ASP A 273 4.46 5.82 29.40
C ASP A 273 3.06 6.30 29.84
N GLN A 274 2.99 7.45 30.52
CA GLN A 274 1.77 8.20 30.79
C GLN A 274 1.68 9.47 29.94
N LEU A 275 0.46 10.02 29.87
CA LEU A 275 0.10 11.29 29.26
C LEU A 275 -0.85 12.01 30.24
N ASN A 276 -0.99 13.33 30.11
CA ASN A 276 -1.96 14.12 30.88
C ASN A 276 -2.71 15.05 29.93
N GLU A 277 -3.93 14.66 29.59
CA GLU A 277 -4.77 15.21 28.50
C GLU A 277 -3.97 15.50 27.21
N PRO A 278 -3.67 14.47 26.39
CA PRO A 278 -3.06 14.68 25.09
C PRO A 278 -4.03 15.42 24.16
N ILE A 279 -3.54 16.46 23.48
CA ILE A 279 -4.35 17.31 22.59
C ILE A 279 -3.92 17.11 21.13
N GLY A 280 -2.78 17.67 20.72
CA GLY A 280 -2.23 17.49 19.39
C GLY A 280 -1.44 16.19 19.21
N LEU A 281 -1.48 15.60 18.02
CA LEU A 281 -0.53 14.57 17.58
C LEU A 281 -0.10 14.81 16.13
N SER A 282 1.09 14.32 15.77
CA SER A 282 1.62 14.36 14.40
C SER A 282 2.69 13.29 14.19
N PHE A 283 3.12 13.07 12.95
CA PHE A 283 4.13 12.07 12.58
C PHE A 283 5.21 12.67 11.68
N ASP A 284 6.47 12.27 11.87
CA ASP A 284 7.54 12.57 10.91
C ASP A 284 7.55 11.61 9.71
N ARG A 285 8.37 11.92 8.70
CA ARG A 285 8.53 11.09 7.49
C ARG A 285 9.07 9.67 7.73
N TYR A 286 9.56 9.38 8.95
CA TYR A 286 10.01 8.05 9.38
C TYR A 286 8.94 7.28 10.19
N GLY A 287 7.75 7.87 10.38
CA GLY A 287 6.63 7.30 11.11
C GLY A 287 6.76 7.42 12.64
N ASN A 288 7.69 8.21 13.16
CA ASN A 288 7.76 8.45 14.60
C ASN A 288 6.58 9.33 15.03
N LEU A 289 5.89 8.91 16.09
CA LEU A 289 4.74 9.64 16.65
C LEU A 289 5.23 10.76 17.56
N PHE A 290 4.67 11.95 17.42
CA PHE A 290 4.85 13.08 18.33
C PHE A 290 3.50 13.43 18.95
N VAL A 291 3.46 13.64 20.26
CA VAL A 291 2.24 13.93 21.04
C VAL A 291 2.46 15.19 21.87
N VAL A 292 1.53 16.13 21.80
CA VAL A 292 1.41 17.23 22.76
C VAL A 292 0.79 16.68 24.03
N ASP A 293 1.56 16.72 25.12
CA ASP A 293 1.19 16.21 26.43
C ASP A 293 0.91 17.43 27.32
N ALA A 294 -0.29 17.99 27.14
CA ALA A 294 -0.55 19.42 27.32
C ALA A 294 -0.42 19.89 28.78
N TYR A 295 -0.98 19.13 29.73
CA TYR A 295 -0.87 19.42 31.17
C TYR A 295 0.47 18.95 31.78
N ASN A 296 1.28 18.19 31.05
CA ASN A 296 2.69 17.95 31.38
C ASN A 296 3.64 18.97 30.69
N HIS A 297 3.08 19.95 29.98
CA HIS A 297 3.78 21.07 29.33
C HIS A 297 4.97 20.64 28.45
N ARG A 298 4.78 19.55 27.69
CA ARG A 298 5.84 18.91 26.90
C ARG A 298 5.33 18.33 25.59
N VAL A 299 6.25 18.07 24.67
CA VAL A 299 6.02 17.20 23.50
C VAL A 299 6.84 15.93 23.67
N GLN A 300 6.17 14.77 23.60
CA GLN A 300 6.81 13.45 23.63
C GLN A 300 6.98 12.90 22.21
N LYS A 301 8.20 12.44 21.87
CA LYS A 301 8.46 11.61 20.69
C LYS A 301 8.45 10.13 21.09
N TYR A 302 7.67 9.32 20.39
CA TYR A 302 7.69 7.86 20.46
C TYR A 302 8.36 7.32 19.19
N PRO A 303 9.61 6.81 19.25
CA PRO A 303 10.33 6.35 18.06
C PRO A 303 9.86 4.99 17.55
N THR A 304 9.92 4.79 16.24
CA THR A 304 9.77 3.49 15.57
C THR A 304 11.08 2.70 15.58
N SER A 305 11.00 1.41 15.23
CA SER A 305 12.18 0.55 15.05
C SER A 305 13.14 1.04 13.95
N SER A 306 12.63 1.86 13.02
CA SER A 306 13.31 2.46 11.86
C SER A 306 14.02 3.79 12.12
N ASP A 307 13.92 4.40 13.31
CA ASP A 307 14.55 5.70 13.58
C ASP A 307 16.08 5.65 13.37
N PRO A 308 16.65 6.46 12.46
CA PRO A 308 18.07 6.40 12.10
C PRO A 308 19.01 6.83 13.24
N THR A 309 18.53 7.60 14.23
CA THR A 309 19.34 8.02 15.41
C THR A 309 19.86 6.82 16.20
N ARG A 310 19.16 5.67 16.13
CA ARG A 310 19.54 4.38 16.74
C ARG A 310 20.94 3.90 16.34
N ARG A 311 21.43 4.25 15.14
CA ARG A 311 22.78 3.87 14.68
C ARG A 311 23.93 4.56 15.40
N ARG A 312 23.70 5.72 16.05
CA ARG A 312 24.77 6.48 16.74
C ARG A 312 25.01 6.06 18.21
N ARG A 313 24.09 5.31 18.84
CA ARG A 313 24.16 4.94 20.28
C ARG A 313 24.48 3.46 20.59
N SER A 314 24.59 2.58 19.60
CA SER A 314 24.77 1.12 19.80
C SER A 314 26.24 0.63 19.75
N ARG A 315 27.19 1.44 20.24
CA ARG A 315 28.62 1.08 20.37
C ARG A 315 29.21 1.41 21.76
N SER A 316 28.47 1.13 22.83
CA SER A 316 29.01 1.00 24.18
C SER A 316 29.06 -0.49 24.58
N ARG A 317 30.11 -0.90 25.30
CA ARG A 317 30.30 -2.29 25.76
C ARG A 317 29.49 -2.58 27.04
N SER A 318 29.22 -3.85 27.28
CA SER A 318 28.49 -4.35 28.46
C SER A 318 29.13 -3.92 29.79
N PRO A 319 28.34 -3.61 30.84
CA PRO A 319 28.86 -3.23 32.14
C PRO A 319 29.27 -4.44 32.98
N ILE A 320 30.34 -4.28 33.77
CA ILE A 320 30.75 -5.22 34.83
C ILE A 320 30.81 -4.47 36.17
N SER A 321 29.98 -4.94 37.12
CA SER A 321 29.99 -4.78 38.59
C SER A 321 30.54 -3.50 39.27
N ASN A 322 29.67 -2.86 40.07
CA ASN A 322 29.90 -2.46 41.47
C ASN A 322 31.13 -1.59 41.88
N ARG A 323 30.94 -0.28 42.18
CA ARG A 323 30.70 0.23 43.57
C ARG A 323 30.64 1.77 43.69
N ARG A 324 29.86 2.21 44.69
CA ARG A 324 29.67 3.59 45.21
C ARG A 324 30.97 4.37 45.50
N LYS A 325 31.06 5.68 45.14
CA LYS A 325 30.88 6.85 46.06
C LYS A 325 31.28 8.24 45.47
N THR A 326 30.50 9.27 45.86
CA THR A 326 30.83 10.70 46.14
C THR A 326 31.67 11.59 45.19
N HIS A 327 30.97 12.56 44.57
CA HIS A 327 31.08 14.04 44.75
C HIS A 327 32.33 14.89 44.34
N VAL A 328 32.01 16.05 43.73
CA VAL A 328 32.73 17.37 43.64
C VAL A 328 33.68 17.67 42.45
N SER A 329 33.26 18.71 41.70
CA SER A 329 33.96 19.72 40.84
C SER A 329 34.99 19.36 39.75
N LEU A 330 34.74 19.91 38.54
CA LEU A 330 35.61 20.81 37.74
C LEU A 330 37.14 20.63 37.91
N ASP A 331 37.95 20.31 36.88
CA ASP A 331 38.02 20.98 35.58
C ASP A 331 38.57 20.08 34.46
N LYS A 332 37.99 20.19 33.25
CA LYS A 332 38.65 19.79 31.97
C LYS A 332 37.99 20.26 30.66
N HIS A 333 37.33 21.42 30.64
CA HIS A 333 36.97 22.05 29.37
C HIS A 333 38.23 22.63 28.70
N GLU A 334 38.64 22.08 27.54
CA GLU A 334 39.25 22.83 26.42
C GLU A 334 39.65 21.94 25.22
N ASN A 335 39.97 20.66 25.41
CA ASN A 335 40.71 19.87 24.41
C ASN A 335 39.90 19.05 23.39
N GLU A 336 38.56 19.05 23.42
CA GLU A 336 37.74 18.30 22.44
C GLU A 336 37.34 19.15 21.21
N TRP A 337 37.65 20.46 21.17
CA TRP A 337 37.19 21.40 20.12
C TRP A 337 38.14 21.57 18.91
N ARG A 338 39.10 20.64 18.73
CA ARG A 338 40.13 20.71 17.67
C ARG A 338 40.01 19.65 16.57
N ASP A 339 39.49 18.46 16.85
CA ASP A 339 39.49 17.35 15.88
C ASP A 339 38.37 17.47 14.83
N GLU A 340 37.13 17.82 15.22
CA GLU A 340 36.01 17.95 14.26
C GLU A 340 36.28 19.00 13.18
N ARG A 341 36.92 20.13 13.52
CA ARG A 341 37.34 21.15 12.54
C ARG A 341 38.50 20.71 11.64
N PHE A 342 39.23 19.65 12.00
CA PHE A 342 40.25 19.06 11.14
C PHE A 342 39.64 18.05 10.16
N GLU A 343 38.77 17.15 10.64
CA GLU A 343 38.00 16.24 9.77
C GLU A 343 37.11 17.01 8.78
N GLN A 344 36.43 18.07 9.23
CA GLN A 344 35.55 18.86 8.37
C GLN A 344 36.32 19.57 7.26
N LYS A 345 37.46 20.21 7.55
CA LYS A 345 38.33 20.79 6.52
C LYS A 345 38.90 19.73 5.56
N HIS A 346 39.29 18.56 6.06
CA HIS A 346 39.77 17.47 5.21
C HIS A 346 38.66 16.94 4.28
N LEU A 347 37.42 16.87 4.75
CA LEU A 347 36.27 16.45 3.96
C LEU A 347 35.88 17.50 2.91
N GLU A 348 35.89 18.79 3.27
CA GLU A 348 35.68 19.91 2.35
C GLU A 348 36.76 19.95 1.26
N GLN A 349 38.02 19.75 1.62
CA GLN A 349 39.15 19.66 0.70
C GLN A 349 39.02 18.46 -0.24
N GLU A 350 38.62 17.28 0.26
CA GLU A 350 38.38 16.10 -0.60
C GLU A 350 37.17 16.30 -1.54
N ILE A 351 36.11 16.96 -1.07
CA ILE A 351 34.95 17.32 -1.91
C ILE A 351 35.36 18.33 -2.99
N LEU A 352 36.20 19.30 -2.66
CA LEU A 352 36.74 20.28 -3.61
C LEU A 352 37.64 19.60 -4.66
N GLU A 353 38.53 18.70 -4.26
CA GLU A 353 39.33 17.88 -5.19
C GLU A 353 38.48 16.99 -6.08
N ARG A 354 37.38 16.41 -5.57
CA ARG A 354 36.44 15.61 -6.36
C ARG A 354 35.67 16.48 -7.36
N LYS A 355 35.28 17.70 -6.99
CA LYS A 355 34.68 18.70 -7.90
C LYS A 355 35.68 19.12 -8.98
N LEU A 356 36.93 19.42 -8.61
CA LEU A 356 38.01 19.76 -9.55
C LEU A 356 38.32 18.61 -10.51
N ARG A 357 38.40 17.37 -10.03
CA ARG A 357 38.55 16.17 -10.88
C ARG A 357 37.37 15.99 -11.84
N ALA A 358 36.14 16.23 -11.39
CA ALA A 358 34.95 16.14 -12.25
C ALA A 358 34.87 17.28 -13.29
N ALA A 359 35.32 18.50 -12.94
CA ALA A 359 35.42 19.62 -13.87
C ALA A 359 36.52 19.37 -14.92
N LYS A 360 37.71 18.94 -14.48
CA LYS A 360 38.82 18.60 -15.37
C LYS A 360 38.45 17.48 -16.35
N TRP A 361 37.79 16.41 -15.89
CA TRP A 361 37.35 15.32 -16.76
C TRP A 361 36.30 15.75 -17.81
N ARG A 362 35.47 16.75 -17.50
CA ARG A 362 34.55 17.35 -18.50
C ARG A 362 35.31 18.16 -19.54
N LEU A 363 36.26 18.99 -19.10
CA LEU A 363 37.07 19.83 -19.98
C LEU A 363 37.99 19.00 -20.89
N GLU A 364 38.55 17.90 -20.37
CA GLU A 364 39.32 16.92 -21.16
C GLU A 364 38.42 16.30 -22.26
N ARG A 365 37.15 15.98 -21.96
CA ARG A 365 36.18 15.52 -22.97
C ARG A 365 35.75 16.58 -23.97
N GLU A 366 35.64 17.84 -23.58
CA GLU A 366 35.36 18.94 -24.53
C GLU A 366 36.54 19.16 -25.48
N LEU A 367 37.78 18.98 -25.01
CA LEU A 367 38.97 19.03 -25.85
C LEU A 367 39.12 17.78 -26.75
N GLU A 368 38.79 16.58 -26.27
CA GLU A 368 38.71 15.36 -27.11
C GLU A 368 37.71 15.52 -28.27
N LEU A 369 36.60 16.25 -28.08
CA LEU A 369 35.58 16.49 -29.11
C LEU A 369 35.95 17.57 -30.15
N VAL A 370 37.10 18.25 -30.00
CA VAL A 370 37.62 19.27 -30.93
C VAL A 370 38.88 18.76 -31.66
N GLY A 371 39.36 17.55 -31.36
CA GLY A 371 40.66 17.04 -31.81
C GLY A 371 40.67 16.17 -33.07
N ASP A 372 39.57 16.05 -33.82
CA ASP A 372 39.40 15.00 -34.86
C ASP A 372 38.92 15.57 -36.23
N GLU A 373 39.60 16.61 -36.73
CA GLU A 373 39.59 16.99 -38.15
C GLU A 373 41.03 17.03 -38.73
N ASP A 374 41.35 16.03 -39.56
CA ASP A 374 42.59 15.89 -40.33
C ASP A 374 42.22 14.98 -41.54
N VAL A 375 42.69 15.10 -42.79
CA VAL A 375 43.90 15.73 -43.36
C VAL A 375 43.60 16.11 -44.83
N LYS A 376 44.10 17.25 -45.36
CA LYS A 376 44.94 17.32 -46.59
C LYS A 376 45.32 18.74 -47.09
N PRO A 377 46.53 18.94 -47.67
CA PRO A 377 47.05 20.27 -48.04
C PRO A 377 47.18 20.53 -49.56
N SER A 378 47.25 21.81 -49.98
CA SER A 378 48.26 22.30 -50.94
C SER A 378 48.29 23.83 -51.13
N THR A 379 49.49 24.40 -51.00
CA THR A 379 50.06 25.58 -51.71
C THR A 379 49.32 26.94 -51.81
N THR A 380 49.78 27.88 -50.98
CA THR A 380 50.37 29.20 -51.35
C THR A 380 49.69 30.13 -52.40
N THR A 381 49.27 31.33 -52.00
CA THR A 381 50.01 32.61 -52.27
C THR A 381 49.36 33.87 -51.66
N HIS A 382 50.12 34.97 -51.61
CA HIS A 382 49.85 36.28 -51.00
C HIS A 382 48.61 37.03 -51.54
N SER A 383 47.97 37.88 -50.71
CA SER A 383 48.18 39.36 -50.72
C SER A 383 47.04 40.19 -50.07
N THR A 384 47.39 41.44 -49.75
CA THR A 384 46.61 42.52 -49.11
C THR A 384 45.46 43.10 -49.96
N GLY A 385 44.33 43.53 -49.36
CA GLY A 385 43.25 44.23 -50.08
C GLY A 385 42.20 44.97 -49.22
N ASN A 386 42.41 46.27 -49.02
CA ASN A 386 41.63 47.28 -48.28
C ASN A 386 40.28 47.71 -48.97
N VAL A 387 39.49 48.61 -48.33
CA VAL A 387 38.54 49.63 -48.89
C VAL A 387 36.99 49.45 -48.76
N ASN A 388 36.39 50.30 -47.90
CA ASN A 388 35.10 51.06 -47.91
C ASN A 388 33.68 50.45 -48.17
N SER A 389 32.69 50.99 -47.42
CA SER A 389 31.47 51.74 -47.90
C SER A 389 30.17 51.50 -47.08
N LYS A 390 29.64 52.57 -46.47
CA LYS A 390 28.23 52.80 -46.04
C LYS A 390 27.47 53.55 -47.18
N PRO A 391 26.18 53.98 -47.12
CA PRO A 391 25.16 54.03 -46.03
C PRO A 391 23.79 53.39 -46.43
N GLY A 392 22.63 53.56 -45.76
CA GLY A 392 22.22 54.40 -44.61
C GLY A 392 20.75 54.23 -44.16
N GLU A 393 20.21 55.24 -43.47
CA GLU A 393 18.84 55.41 -42.91
C GLU A 393 18.53 54.56 -41.64
N GLY A 394 17.80 55.01 -40.60
CA GLY A 394 17.00 56.22 -40.31
C GLY A 394 15.59 55.78 -39.86
N TYR A 395 15.00 56.08 -38.69
CA TYR A 395 14.90 57.27 -37.82
C TYR A 395 14.84 56.84 -36.32
N ASN A 396 15.52 57.51 -35.38
CA ASN A 396 15.10 58.59 -34.47
C ASN A 396 14.05 58.24 -33.37
N ASP A 397 14.42 58.65 -32.15
CA ASP A 397 13.66 58.70 -30.88
C ASP A 397 13.52 60.20 -30.47
N ASP A 398 12.60 60.57 -29.57
CA ASP A 398 12.54 61.94 -29.03
C ASP A 398 11.76 62.11 -27.68
N THR A 399 12.52 62.40 -26.62
CA THR A 399 12.20 63.22 -25.42
C THR A 399 11.14 62.75 -24.37
N PHE A 400 11.46 62.65 -23.06
CA PHE A 400 11.73 63.68 -22.00
C PHE A 400 10.42 64.21 -21.33
N GLN A 401 10.30 64.52 -20.03
CA GLN A 401 11.26 64.67 -18.92
C GLN A 401 10.56 64.46 -17.54
N GLY A 402 11.29 64.12 -16.47
CA GLY A 402 10.77 64.17 -15.08
C GLY A 402 11.82 63.87 -14.00
N THR A 403 12.13 64.84 -13.13
CA THR A 403 13.15 64.75 -12.06
C THR A 403 12.53 64.33 -10.70
N THR A 404 13.25 63.76 -9.72
CA THR A 404 14.21 64.49 -8.84
C THR A 404 15.10 63.52 -8.01
N ALA A 405 16.25 64.05 -7.56
CA ALA A 405 17.37 63.48 -6.80
C ALA A 405 17.06 63.05 -5.33
N VAL A 406 17.90 62.34 -4.54
CA VAL A 406 19.15 61.55 -4.72
C VAL A 406 19.43 60.74 -3.43
N SER A 407 20.04 59.56 -3.54
CA SER A 407 21.02 59.03 -2.56
C SER A 407 21.95 58.02 -3.24
N VAL A 408 23.18 57.84 -2.73
CA VAL A 408 24.18 56.90 -3.26
C VAL A 408 24.67 56.02 -2.11
N GLU A 409 24.50 54.71 -2.24
CA GLU A 409 25.20 53.69 -1.46
C GLU A 409 25.75 52.62 -2.42
N THR A 410 26.71 51.83 -1.96
CA THR A 410 27.64 51.08 -2.84
C THR A 410 27.27 49.61 -3.02
N ASP A 411 27.35 49.11 -4.26
CA ASP A 411 27.23 47.69 -4.58
C ASP A 411 28.35 46.85 -3.93
N GLU A 412 27.99 45.73 -3.28
CA GLU A 412 28.95 44.70 -2.87
C GLU A 412 29.14 43.67 -4.00
N GLU A 413 30.38 43.49 -4.47
CA GLU A 413 30.74 42.49 -5.49
C GLU A 413 30.64 41.05 -4.93
N ASP A 414 30.14 40.10 -5.73
CA ASP A 414 30.08 38.67 -5.35
C ASP A 414 31.51 38.11 -5.08
N PRO A 415 31.79 37.59 -3.86
CA PRO A 415 33.07 36.95 -3.55
C PRO A 415 33.45 35.79 -4.47
N LEU A 416 32.49 35.16 -5.16
CA LEU A 416 32.71 34.05 -6.07
C LEU A 416 33.42 34.47 -7.36
N ASP A 417 33.06 35.63 -7.95
CA ASP A 417 33.67 36.09 -9.21
C ASP A 417 35.13 36.50 -8.99
N LYS A 418 35.43 37.17 -7.88
CA LYS A 418 36.80 37.53 -7.46
C LYS A 418 37.69 36.30 -7.28
N TYR A 419 37.12 35.19 -6.79
CA TYR A 419 37.82 33.91 -6.67
C TYR A 419 38.03 33.22 -8.03
N MET A 420 37.01 33.24 -8.90
CA MET A 420 37.09 32.67 -10.26
C MET A 420 38.08 33.42 -11.15
N GLU A 421 38.23 34.73 -10.99
CA GLU A 421 39.23 35.53 -11.69
C GLU A 421 40.66 35.18 -11.27
N GLY A 422 40.91 34.99 -9.97
CA GLY A 422 42.21 34.51 -9.46
C GLY A 422 42.62 33.16 -10.07
N ILE A 423 41.68 32.21 -10.18
CA ILE A 423 41.94 30.90 -10.80
C ILE A 423 42.24 31.02 -12.30
N LYS A 424 41.61 31.95 -13.04
CA LYS A 424 41.98 32.22 -14.45
C LYS A 424 43.44 32.70 -14.56
N GLN A 425 43.89 33.56 -13.65
CA GLN A 425 45.27 34.06 -13.63
C GLN A 425 46.28 32.94 -13.27
N GLU A 426 45.99 32.10 -12.26
CA GLU A 426 46.84 30.95 -11.92
C GLU A 426 46.95 29.95 -13.08
N LEU A 427 45.84 29.58 -13.73
CA LEU A 427 45.84 28.65 -14.87
C LEU A 427 46.67 29.17 -16.05
N THR A 428 46.60 30.47 -16.32
CA THR A 428 47.42 31.14 -17.34
C THR A 428 48.92 31.03 -17.02
N SER A 429 49.29 31.18 -15.75
CA SER A 429 50.68 30.99 -15.29
C SER A 429 51.16 29.53 -15.41
N TYR A 430 50.26 28.57 -15.17
CA TYR A 430 50.57 27.13 -15.18
C TYR A 430 50.89 26.61 -16.59
N HIS A 431 50.10 27.04 -17.59
CA HIS A 431 50.34 26.71 -19.00
C HIS A 431 51.65 27.29 -19.56
N THR A 432 52.17 28.36 -18.95
CA THR A 432 53.46 28.94 -19.35
C THR A 432 54.66 28.09 -18.92
N LYS A 433 54.54 27.32 -17.82
CA LYS A 433 55.66 26.50 -17.30
C LYS A 433 55.74 25.09 -17.87
N TYR A 434 54.62 24.48 -18.28
CA TYR A 434 54.60 23.10 -18.78
C TYR A 434 54.88 22.95 -20.29
N ARG A 435 55.21 24.03 -21.00
CA ARG A 435 55.59 23.97 -22.44
C ARG A 435 57.07 23.63 -22.69
N THR A 436 57.85 23.38 -21.64
CA THR A 436 59.28 23.01 -21.71
C THR A 436 59.62 21.87 -20.75
N SER A 437 59.31 20.63 -21.13
CA SER A 437 60.05 19.39 -20.79
C SER A 437 59.39 18.13 -21.38
N ASN A 438 59.74 17.79 -22.62
CA ASN A 438 59.63 16.40 -23.09
C ASN A 438 61.01 15.73 -22.92
N ASN A 439 61.06 14.54 -22.29
CA ASN A 439 61.84 13.35 -22.73
C ASN A 439 61.96 12.24 -21.65
N THR A 440 62.17 11.00 -22.12
CA THR A 440 62.85 9.87 -21.43
C THR A 440 62.04 8.86 -20.56
N VAL A 441 61.41 7.88 -21.24
CA VAL A 441 61.72 6.42 -21.14
C VAL A 441 61.35 5.56 -19.87
N MET A 442 60.38 4.64 -20.09
CA MET A 442 60.31 3.18 -19.76
C MET A 442 60.07 2.54 -18.35
N GLN A 443 59.28 1.45 -18.42
CA GLN A 443 59.36 0.12 -17.74
C GLN A 443 58.88 -0.14 -16.28
N SER A 444 57.65 -0.68 -16.20
CA SER A 444 57.23 -1.96 -15.57
C SER A 444 58.07 -2.65 -14.48
N ASN A 445 57.45 -3.02 -13.33
CA ASN A 445 56.86 -4.38 -13.14
C ASN A 445 56.11 -4.60 -11.81
N TYR A 446 55.39 -5.73 -11.71
CA TYR A 446 54.61 -6.19 -10.53
C TYR A 446 55.47 -6.80 -9.40
N GLN A 447 55.02 -6.71 -8.14
CA GLN A 447 54.78 -7.92 -7.33
C GLN A 447 53.89 -7.73 -6.07
N THR A 448 53.15 -8.78 -5.74
CA THR A 448 52.31 -8.95 -4.54
C THR A 448 53.16 -9.24 -3.29
N LYS A 449 52.64 -8.99 -2.07
CA LYS A 449 53.19 -9.60 -0.85
C LYS A 449 52.15 -10.37 -0.03
N VAL A 450 52.57 -11.56 0.40
CA VAL A 450 51.84 -12.51 1.24
C VAL A 450 52.34 -12.41 2.68
N SER A 451 51.49 -12.71 3.67
CA SER A 451 51.88 -12.80 5.08
C SER A 451 52.55 -14.13 5.40
N VAL A 452 53.66 -14.10 6.14
CA VAL A 452 54.37 -15.29 6.64
C VAL A 452 54.44 -15.26 8.17
N ILE A 453 54.24 -16.42 8.79
CA ILE A 453 54.33 -16.65 10.24
C ILE A 453 55.64 -17.39 10.52
N ASN A 454 56.44 -16.90 11.48
CA ASN A 454 57.60 -17.64 11.97
C ASN A 454 57.24 -18.44 13.23
N GLN A 455 57.95 -19.56 13.46
CA GLN A 455 57.43 -20.76 14.14
C GLN A 455 57.02 -20.62 15.62
N ASN A 456 57.38 -19.52 16.31
CA ASN A 456 57.02 -19.28 17.73
C ASN A 456 55.93 -18.19 17.92
N GLY A 457 55.21 -17.78 16.87
CA GLY A 457 53.84 -17.26 16.98
C GLY A 457 53.60 -16.01 17.84
N THR A 458 54.41 -14.94 17.72
CA THR A 458 54.14 -13.63 18.35
C THR A 458 54.52 -12.48 17.41
N ILE A 459 53.71 -11.41 17.37
CA ILE A 459 54.04 -10.14 16.70
C ILE A 459 54.05 -9.02 17.75
N ILE A 460 55.16 -8.29 17.82
CA ILE A 460 55.43 -7.23 18.82
C ILE A 460 55.21 -5.84 18.19
N ARG A 461 54.73 -4.87 18.99
CA ARG A 461 54.83 -3.43 18.69
C ARG A 461 55.70 -2.74 19.74
N ILE A 462 56.59 -1.86 19.31
CA ILE A 462 57.46 -1.01 20.16
C ILE A 462 57.25 0.46 19.77
N ILE A 463 57.41 1.38 20.74
CA ILE A 463 57.17 2.82 20.63
C ILE A 463 58.37 3.59 21.20
N LYS A 464 58.80 4.68 20.55
CA LYS A 464 59.46 5.91 21.09
C LYS A 464 59.63 6.92 19.92
N LYS A 465 59.25 8.22 20.03
CA LYS A 465 59.85 9.38 20.78
C LYS A 465 61.13 9.93 20.09
N ASN A 466 61.50 11.22 20.14
CA ASN A 466 61.07 12.38 20.98
C ASN A 466 61.52 13.77 20.39
N ASN A 467 61.37 14.86 21.20
CA ASN A 467 62.17 16.13 21.24
C ASN A 467 61.81 17.31 20.29
N THR A 468 61.99 18.63 20.60
CA THR A 468 61.82 19.50 21.83
C THR A 468 62.30 20.96 21.54
N THR A 469 61.69 22.02 22.14
CA THR A 469 62.35 23.19 22.85
C THR A 469 61.34 24.30 23.30
N VAL A 470 61.77 25.24 24.17
CA VAL A 470 61.03 26.38 24.83
C VAL A 470 61.92 27.66 24.86
N PRO A 471 61.64 28.87 25.47
CA PRO A 471 60.79 29.31 26.64
C PRO A 471 59.86 30.55 26.31
N ASN A 472 59.40 31.52 27.15
CA ASN A 472 59.56 31.89 28.58
C ASN A 472 58.43 32.85 29.17
N GLN A 473 58.40 33.02 30.51
CA GLN A 473 58.08 34.17 31.45
C GLN A 473 57.29 35.48 31.03
N SER A 474 56.60 36.26 31.91
CA SER A 474 56.22 36.19 33.36
C SER A 474 55.32 37.35 33.94
N LYS A 475 54.44 37.06 34.95
CA LYS A 475 54.02 37.88 36.17
C LYS A 475 53.34 39.28 36.02
N SER A 476 52.56 39.91 36.97
CA SER A 476 51.94 39.57 38.30
C SER A 476 51.01 40.68 38.92
N ALA A 477 49.92 40.33 39.66
CA ALA A 477 49.22 41.01 40.81
C ALA A 477 48.61 42.47 40.65
N GLU A 478 47.72 43.09 41.49
CA GLU A 478 47.10 42.92 42.85
C GLU A 478 45.63 43.51 43.01
N LYS A 479 44.83 42.97 43.98
CA LYS A 479 43.87 43.53 45.01
C LYS A 479 42.74 44.63 44.85
N ASN A 480 41.57 44.29 45.46
CA ASN A 480 40.67 45.01 46.44
C ASN A 480 39.58 46.10 46.12
N ALA A 481 38.35 45.86 46.67
CA ALA A 481 37.36 46.78 47.33
C ALA A 481 36.57 47.87 46.51
N GLU A 482 35.34 48.35 46.82
CA GLU A 482 34.22 48.01 47.76
C GLU A 482 32.87 48.75 47.40
N ILE A 483 31.75 48.47 48.13
CA ILE A 483 30.56 49.37 48.40
C ILE A 483 29.50 49.56 47.25
N GLU A 484 28.16 49.81 47.39
CA GLU A 484 27.23 50.21 48.52
C GLU A 484 25.72 49.69 48.48
N PHE A 485 24.71 50.59 48.56
CA PHE A 485 23.23 50.53 48.87
C PHE A 485 22.26 50.52 47.64
N MET A 486 20.89 50.41 47.65
CA MET A 486 19.73 49.89 48.46
C MET A 486 18.40 50.25 47.65
N ASP A 487 17.08 50.12 47.95
CA ASP A 487 16.18 49.65 49.04
C ASP A 487 14.68 49.41 48.57
N THR A 488 13.82 48.76 49.40
CA THR A 488 12.30 48.72 49.58
C THR A 488 11.26 48.72 48.38
N LEU A 489 9.96 48.32 48.46
CA LEU A 489 8.96 48.04 49.55
C LEU A 489 7.77 47.08 49.13
N ASP A 490 7.26 46.20 50.02
CA ASP A 490 5.86 45.67 50.30
C ASP A 490 4.75 45.31 49.23
N GLN A 491 3.67 44.50 49.45
CA GLN A 491 3.17 43.63 50.57
C GLN A 491 2.09 42.56 50.17
N SER A 492 1.95 41.45 50.93
CA SER A 492 0.68 40.69 51.26
C SER A 492 -0.07 39.86 50.17
N LEU A 493 -0.96 38.86 50.41
CA LEU A 493 -1.40 38.02 51.58
C LEU A 493 -2.22 36.76 51.15
N ALA A 494 -2.16 35.64 51.90
CA ALA A 494 -3.21 34.57 52.13
C ALA A 494 -3.80 33.73 50.95
N THR A 495 -4.40 32.51 51.06
CA THR A 495 -4.45 31.41 52.09
C THR A 495 -4.87 30.06 51.45
N SER A 496 -4.63 28.93 52.13
CA SER A 496 -5.02 27.52 51.80
C SER A 496 -6.37 27.10 52.46
N PRO A 497 -6.78 25.80 52.63
CA PRO A 497 -6.50 24.51 51.95
C PRO A 497 -7.75 23.55 51.77
N SER A 498 -7.51 22.34 51.22
CA SER A 498 -8.18 21.04 51.60
C SER A 498 -9.61 20.75 51.06
N LYS A 499 -10.21 19.54 51.13
CA LYS A 499 -9.86 18.21 51.74
C LYS A 499 -10.71 17.05 51.12
N THR A 500 -10.22 15.79 51.21
CA THR A 500 -10.91 14.47 51.37
C THR A 500 -12.43 14.30 51.04
N HIS A 501 -12.94 13.17 50.51
CA HIS A 501 -12.76 11.77 51.00
C HIS A 501 -13.43 10.71 50.07
N ARG A 502 -12.97 9.43 50.17
CA ARG A 502 -13.69 8.13 50.37
C ARG A 502 -15.15 7.89 49.85
N VAL A 503 -15.61 6.66 49.53
CA VAL A 503 -15.02 5.30 49.28
C VAL A 503 -16.14 4.26 48.96
N ILE A 504 -15.80 3.07 48.38
CA ILE A 504 -16.64 1.83 48.30
C ILE A 504 -17.89 1.92 47.36
N GLU A 505 -18.47 0.88 46.74
CA GLU A 505 -18.38 -0.61 46.84
C GLU A 505 -18.25 -1.33 45.46
N LYS A 506 -18.31 -2.68 45.44
CA LYS A 506 -18.39 -3.58 44.26
C LYS A 506 -19.77 -4.26 44.16
N GLY A 507 -20.17 -4.66 42.95
CA GLY A 507 -21.32 -5.56 42.69
C GLY A 507 -21.42 -5.95 41.21
N ILE A 508 -20.63 -6.91 40.73
CA ILE A 508 -21.02 -8.33 40.52
C ILE A 508 -21.95 -8.56 39.31
N ILE A 509 -21.30 -8.91 38.21
CA ILE A 509 -21.63 -9.93 37.17
C ILE A 509 -23.03 -10.57 37.24
N MET A 510 -23.74 -10.52 36.12
CA MET A 510 -24.38 -11.71 35.51
C MET A 510 -24.15 -11.69 34.00
N GLU A 511 -23.73 -12.82 33.45
CA GLU A 511 -23.69 -13.08 32.00
C GLU A 511 -25.08 -13.51 31.52
N GLN A 512 -25.44 -13.20 30.28
CA GLN A 512 -26.24 -14.11 29.44
C GLN A 512 -26.08 -13.75 27.96
N ASP A 513 -25.88 -14.78 27.16
CA ASP A 513 -25.63 -14.72 25.71
C ASP A 513 -26.93 -14.46 24.91
N ILE A 514 -26.78 -14.04 23.65
CA ILE A 514 -27.23 -14.79 22.46
C ILE A 514 -26.93 -14.00 21.17
N ASP A 515 -26.51 -14.72 20.13
CA ASP A 515 -26.13 -14.18 18.82
C ASP A 515 -27.30 -13.86 17.88
N GLY A 516 -27.03 -12.94 16.94
CA GLY A 516 -27.73 -12.72 15.67
C GLY A 516 -26.90 -11.71 14.86
N LEU A 517 -26.14 -12.12 13.83
CA LEU A 517 -26.59 -12.41 12.47
C LEU A 517 -27.42 -11.24 11.87
N GLU A 518 -27.13 -10.75 10.67
CA GLU A 518 -26.68 -11.49 9.46
C GLU A 518 -25.73 -10.67 8.56
N TYR A 519 -25.09 -11.31 7.57
CA TYR A 519 -24.19 -10.67 6.60
C TYR A 519 -24.51 -11.14 5.16
N SER A 520 -24.82 -10.22 4.26
CA SER A 520 -25.08 -10.48 2.83
C SER A 520 -24.82 -9.22 1.98
N PRO A 521 -24.61 -9.33 0.65
CA PRO A 521 -23.41 -8.72 0.05
C PRO A 521 -23.69 -7.63 -1.00
N GLU A 522 -22.60 -7.10 -1.57
CA GLU A 522 -22.53 -6.03 -2.57
C GLU A 522 -23.27 -6.34 -3.90
N ASP A 523 -23.75 -5.27 -4.55
CA ASP A 523 -24.13 -5.12 -5.97
C ASP A 523 -25.29 -5.98 -6.56
N GLU A 524 -26.55 -5.59 -6.30
CA GLU A 524 -27.64 -5.64 -7.31
C GLU A 524 -27.93 -4.21 -7.81
N CYS A 525 -27.56 -3.86 -9.06
CA CYS A 525 -28.19 -2.75 -9.79
C CYS A 525 -27.86 -2.70 -11.30
N THR A 526 -28.71 -3.30 -12.15
CA THR A 526 -28.97 -2.73 -13.49
C THR A 526 -30.44 -2.96 -13.90
N GLU A 527 -31.27 -1.92 -13.93
CA GLU A 527 -32.42 -1.86 -14.88
C GLU A 527 -33.01 -0.45 -15.14
N GLU A 528 -32.16 0.60 -15.24
CA GLU A 528 -32.57 1.95 -15.72
C GLU A 528 -31.80 2.43 -16.98
N ALA A 529 -31.19 1.50 -17.73
CA ALA A 529 -30.19 1.84 -18.76
C ALA A 529 -30.73 2.51 -20.05
N ASP A 530 -32.02 2.33 -20.37
CA ASP A 530 -32.58 2.75 -21.67
C ASP A 530 -33.18 4.18 -21.67
N GLY A 531 -33.40 4.80 -20.51
CA GLY A 531 -33.85 6.19 -20.43
C GLY A 531 -32.72 7.22 -20.63
N LEU A 532 -31.56 6.96 -20.03
CA LEU A 532 -30.51 7.97 -19.85
C LEU A 532 -29.56 8.14 -21.06
N SER A 533 -29.55 7.18 -21.98
CA SER A 533 -28.70 7.20 -23.18
C SER A 533 -29.00 8.34 -24.16
N SER A 534 -30.16 9.00 -24.02
CA SER A 534 -30.60 10.10 -24.89
C SER A 534 -30.10 11.49 -24.46
N MET A 535 -29.92 11.74 -23.16
CA MET A 535 -29.62 13.09 -22.64
C MET A 535 -28.11 13.39 -22.47
N ILE A 536 -27.24 12.38 -22.48
CA ILE A 536 -25.78 12.55 -22.26
C ILE A 536 -25.04 13.01 -23.55
N SER A 537 -25.75 13.31 -24.64
CA SER A 537 -25.14 13.81 -25.89
C SER A 537 -24.76 15.31 -25.89
N LEU A 538 -25.12 16.09 -24.87
CA LEU A 538 -24.95 17.55 -24.86
C LEU A 538 -24.37 18.13 -23.55
N ASN A 539 -23.17 17.69 -23.14
CA ASN A 539 -22.06 18.58 -22.73
C ASN A 539 -20.81 17.79 -22.30
N GLY A 540 -19.64 18.18 -22.79
CA GLY A 540 -18.46 17.30 -22.80
C GLY A 540 -17.62 17.27 -21.51
N LYS A 541 -17.52 16.09 -20.89
CA LYS A 541 -16.36 15.67 -20.08
C LYS A 541 -15.92 14.28 -20.54
N LYS A 542 -14.69 14.16 -21.07
CA LYS A 542 -14.14 12.89 -21.58
C LYS A 542 -13.86 11.91 -20.43
N SER A 543 -13.98 10.60 -20.68
CA SER A 543 -13.72 9.59 -19.67
C SER A 543 -12.23 9.46 -19.35
N LYS A 544 -11.94 8.83 -18.20
CA LYS A 544 -10.57 8.51 -17.76
C LYS A 544 -9.87 7.45 -18.64
N ALA A 545 -10.62 6.79 -19.54
CA ALA A 545 -10.08 5.85 -20.54
C ALA A 545 -9.74 6.56 -21.87
N ASP A 546 -10.55 7.53 -22.30
CA ASP A 546 -10.36 8.27 -23.56
C ASP A 546 -9.04 9.07 -23.61
N SER A 547 -8.47 9.40 -22.46
CA SER A 547 -7.17 10.07 -22.34
C SER A 547 -5.96 9.13 -22.47
N ILE A 548 -6.17 7.81 -22.35
CA ILE A 548 -5.13 6.78 -22.46
C ILE A 548 -5.02 6.27 -23.90
N ILE A 549 -6.12 6.28 -24.66
CA ILE A 549 -6.16 5.80 -26.05
C ILE A 549 -5.27 6.68 -26.93
N SER A 550 -4.06 6.20 -27.23
CA SER A 550 -3.22 6.79 -28.28
C SER A 550 -3.88 6.55 -29.63
N LYS A 551 -4.28 7.63 -30.31
CA LYS A 551 -4.75 7.56 -31.70
C LYS A 551 -3.62 7.04 -32.61
N HIS A 552 -3.62 5.74 -32.93
CA HIS A 552 -2.57 5.14 -33.77
C HIS A 552 -2.47 5.78 -35.15
N ASN A 553 -3.57 6.35 -35.66
CA ASN A 553 -3.60 7.13 -36.91
C ASN A 553 -2.71 8.39 -36.90
N GLU A 554 -2.26 8.86 -35.74
CA GLU A 554 -1.35 10.02 -35.58
C GLU A 554 0.13 9.60 -35.40
N PHE A 555 0.45 8.30 -35.36
CA PHE A 555 1.81 7.80 -35.10
C PHE A 555 2.29 6.82 -36.19
N ILE A 556 3.38 7.17 -36.88
CA ILE A 556 4.06 6.26 -37.81
C ILE A 556 4.80 5.18 -37.00
N HIS A 557 4.22 3.99 -36.93
CA HIS A 557 4.86 2.85 -36.29
C HIS A 557 6.03 2.32 -37.13
N GLN A 558 7.19 2.09 -36.49
CA GLN A 558 8.33 1.45 -37.15
C GLN A 558 8.00 -0.01 -37.52
N PRO A 559 8.40 -0.49 -38.72
CA PRO A 559 8.29 -1.90 -39.07
C PRO A 559 9.19 -2.75 -38.17
N PHE A 560 8.79 -3.99 -37.91
CA PHE A 560 9.56 -4.94 -37.10
C PHE A 560 9.38 -6.36 -37.65
N ARG A 561 10.40 -7.19 -37.43
CA ARG A 561 10.35 -8.61 -37.80
C ARG A 561 9.53 -9.39 -36.78
N LYS A 562 8.76 -10.38 -37.25
CA LYS A 562 8.06 -11.37 -36.42
C LYS A 562 8.40 -12.82 -36.75
N ASP A 563 8.70 -13.10 -38.02
CA ASP A 563 9.01 -14.46 -38.46
C ASP A 563 10.51 -14.71 -38.38
N PHE A 564 10.90 -15.47 -37.36
CA PHE A 564 12.24 -15.90 -37.07
C PHE A 564 12.41 -17.43 -37.23
N TYR A 565 11.32 -18.15 -37.56
CA TYR A 565 11.32 -19.61 -37.57
C TYR A 565 11.83 -20.16 -38.90
N ILE A 566 12.91 -20.93 -38.84
CA ILE A 566 13.46 -21.67 -39.96
C ILE A 566 13.36 -23.14 -39.58
N ALA A 567 12.44 -23.86 -40.22
CA ALA A 567 12.26 -25.28 -39.96
C ALA A 567 13.51 -26.06 -40.41
N VAL A 568 14.12 -26.82 -39.50
CA VAL A 568 15.22 -27.73 -39.86
C VAL A 568 14.73 -28.79 -40.86
N PRO A 569 15.59 -29.31 -41.78
CA PRO A 569 15.16 -30.24 -42.82
C PRO A 569 14.37 -31.46 -42.31
N GLU A 570 14.78 -32.03 -41.18
CA GLU A 570 14.11 -33.17 -40.52
C GLU A 570 12.63 -32.87 -40.19
N ILE A 571 12.33 -31.65 -39.73
CA ILE A 571 10.99 -31.21 -39.33
C ILE A 571 10.20 -30.70 -40.53
N ALA A 572 10.87 -30.04 -41.49
CA ALA A 572 10.27 -29.59 -42.74
C ALA A 572 9.81 -30.76 -43.65
N GLN A 573 10.56 -31.86 -43.66
CA GLN A 573 10.27 -33.06 -44.47
C GLN A 573 9.29 -34.04 -43.80
N MET A 574 8.74 -33.73 -42.62
CA MET A 574 7.74 -34.59 -41.98
C MET A 574 6.44 -34.60 -42.79
N THR A 575 6.09 -35.76 -43.35
CA THR A 575 4.80 -35.98 -44.03
C THR A 575 3.63 -35.71 -43.09
N ALA A 576 2.51 -35.21 -43.63
CA ALA A 576 1.32 -34.89 -42.83
C ALA A 576 0.82 -36.07 -41.96
N THR A 577 0.99 -37.30 -42.44
CA THR A 577 0.72 -38.53 -41.69
C THR A 577 1.63 -38.71 -40.46
N LYS A 578 2.95 -38.50 -40.61
CA LYS A 578 3.91 -38.54 -39.49
C LYS A 578 3.68 -37.40 -38.50
N VAL A 579 3.33 -36.21 -38.98
CA VAL A 579 2.96 -35.07 -38.12
C VAL A 579 1.68 -35.36 -37.33
N ALA A 580 0.65 -35.94 -37.97
CA ALA A 580 -0.60 -36.32 -37.30
C ALA A 580 -0.43 -37.50 -36.33
N HIS A 581 0.54 -38.39 -36.56
CA HIS A 581 0.94 -39.41 -35.59
C HIS A 581 1.61 -38.78 -34.38
N TYR A 582 2.64 -37.95 -34.60
CA TYR A 582 3.41 -37.34 -33.52
C TYR A 582 2.55 -36.39 -32.65
N ARG A 583 1.62 -35.66 -33.26
CA ARG A 583 0.62 -34.88 -32.50
C ARG A 583 -0.31 -35.76 -31.63
N ARG A 584 -0.62 -37.00 -32.04
CA ARG A 584 -1.38 -37.93 -31.19
C ARG A 584 -0.56 -38.45 -30.01
N GLU A 585 0.73 -38.72 -30.21
CA GLU A 585 1.67 -39.12 -29.15
C GLU A 585 1.92 -38.00 -28.13
N LEU A 586 1.83 -36.73 -28.55
CA LEU A 586 1.94 -35.54 -27.69
C LEU A 586 0.59 -35.20 -27.02
N ASP A 587 0.10 -36.08 -26.15
CA ASP A 587 -1.13 -35.91 -25.35
C ASP A 587 -2.39 -35.62 -26.20
N ASN A 588 -2.56 -36.34 -27.31
CA ASN A 588 -3.69 -36.21 -28.24
C ASN A 588 -3.91 -34.77 -28.73
N MET A 589 -2.81 -34.10 -29.12
CA MET A 589 -2.78 -32.70 -29.53
C MET A 589 -3.66 -32.41 -30.74
N LYS A 590 -4.53 -31.41 -30.59
CA LYS A 590 -5.44 -30.91 -31.65
C LYS A 590 -5.03 -29.50 -32.06
N ILE A 591 -5.09 -29.25 -33.36
CA ILE A 591 -4.71 -27.98 -34.00
C ILE A 591 -5.90 -27.42 -34.78
N ALA A 592 -6.16 -26.12 -34.64
CA ALA A 592 -7.03 -25.38 -35.55
C ALA A 592 -6.33 -24.12 -36.08
N GLY A 593 -6.83 -23.58 -37.19
CA GLY A 593 -6.19 -22.49 -37.94
C GLY A 593 -5.33 -22.99 -39.12
N LYS A 594 -5.05 -22.08 -40.07
CA LYS A 594 -4.32 -22.39 -41.31
C LYS A 594 -2.80 -22.18 -41.15
N ASN A 595 -2.03 -22.96 -41.92
CA ASN A 595 -0.57 -22.89 -42.04
C ASN A 595 0.13 -22.94 -40.67
N CYS A 596 -0.11 -24.02 -39.93
CA CYS A 596 0.53 -24.30 -38.64
C CYS A 596 1.85 -25.07 -38.86
N PRO A 597 3.01 -24.55 -38.38
CA PRO A 597 4.29 -25.26 -38.43
C PRO A 597 4.26 -26.65 -37.80
N ASN A 598 5.11 -27.54 -38.29
CA ASN A 598 5.31 -28.87 -37.70
C ASN A 598 5.92 -28.75 -36.29
N PRO A 599 5.50 -29.57 -35.32
CA PRO A 599 6.04 -29.55 -33.95
C PRO A 599 7.48 -30.06 -33.92
N ILE A 600 8.31 -29.47 -33.07
CA ILE A 600 9.70 -29.87 -32.86
C ILE A 600 9.80 -31.04 -31.87
N LYS A 601 10.89 -31.81 -31.94
CA LYS A 601 11.20 -32.90 -31.02
C LYS A 601 12.19 -32.49 -29.93
N THR A 602 13.13 -31.60 -30.26
CA THR A 602 14.22 -31.17 -29.36
C THR A 602 14.42 -29.65 -29.39
N TRP A 603 14.99 -29.10 -28.32
CA TRP A 603 15.18 -27.65 -28.17
C TRP A 603 15.99 -27.02 -29.32
N SER A 604 17.03 -27.69 -29.80
CA SER A 604 17.94 -27.18 -30.84
C SER A 604 17.31 -27.06 -32.23
N GLN A 605 16.18 -27.72 -32.48
CA GLN A 605 15.43 -27.60 -33.75
C GLN A 605 14.63 -26.27 -33.85
N CYS A 606 14.71 -25.39 -32.85
CA CYS A 606 13.95 -24.14 -32.78
C CYS A 606 14.69 -23.01 -32.04
N ILE A 607 15.32 -23.34 -30.91
CA ILE A 607 16.11 -22.44 -30.08
C ILE A 607 17.58 -22.55 -30.48
N THR A 608 18.05 -21.63 -31.32
CA THR A 608 19.44 -21.59 -31.81
C THR A 608 20.42 -20.91 -30.84
N SER A 609 19.92 -20.11 -29.89
CA SER A 609 20.77 -19.38 -28.94
C SER A 609 21.48 -20.33 -27.96
N THR A 610 22.79 -20.46 -28.10
CA THR A 610 23.63 -21.31 -27.24
C THR A 610 23.59 -20.89 -25.77
N LYS A 611 23.33 -19.60 -25.49
CA LYS A 611 23.08 -19.09 -24.13
C LYS A 611 21.84 -19.75 -23.50
N ILE A 612 20.72 -19.79 -24.25
CA ILE A 612 19.47 -20.41 -23.80
C ILE A 612 19.63 -21.92 -23.67
N LEU A 613 20.22 -22.60 -24.66
CA LEU A 613 20.44 -24.06 -24.60
C LEU A 613 21.30 -24.47 -23.39
N LYS A 614 22.38 -23.73 -23.10
CA LYS A 614 23.19 -23.93 -21.87
C LYS A 614 22.38 -23.69 -20.60
N ARG A 615 21.47 -22.70 -20.59
CA ARG A 615 20.59 -22.42 -19.45
C ARG A 615 19.53 -23.50 -19.24
N LEU A 616 18.88 -23.97 -20.31
CA LEU A 616 17.91 -25.07 -20.25
C LEU A 616 18.56 -26.35 -19.71
N LYS A 617 19.77 -26.70 -20.19
CA LYS A 617 20.53 -27.83 -19.65
C LYS A 617 20.93 -27.64 -18.18
N LYS A 618 21.28 -26.43 -17.74
CA LYS A 618 21.60 -26.13 -16.33
C LYS A 618 20.39 -26.25 -15.40
N ASP A 619 19.21 -25.89 -15.88
CA ASP A 619 17.95 -25.97 -15.14
C ASP A 619 17.23 -27.34 -15.37
N ASN A 620 17.95 -28.35 -15.90
CA ASN A 620 17.52 -29.73 -16.14
C ASN A 620 16.33 -29.92 -17.10
N TYR A 621 16.10 -29.00 -18.05
CA TYR A 621 15.08 -29.15 -19.09
C TYR A 621 15.60 -29.97 -20.28
N GLU A 622 15.52 -31.30 -20.20
CA GLU A 622 16.06 -32.21 -21.23
C GLU A 622 15.40 -32.05 -22.61
N LYS A 623 14.05 -32.03 -22.65
CA LYS A 623 13.24 -31.95 -23.86
C LYS A 623 12.05 -30.99 -23.67
N PRO A 624 11.53 -30.37 -24.73
CA PRO A 624 10.30 -29.57 -24.65
C PRO A 624 9.08 -30.44 -24.28
N THR A 625 8.16 -29.88 -23.50
CA THR A 625 6.86 -30.51 -23.19
C THR A 625 5.91 -30.46 -24.40
N SER A 626 4.84 -31.25 -24.38
CA SER A 626 3.87 -31.35 -25.48
C SER A 626 3.33 -29.99 -25.95
N ILE A 627 3.00 -29.04 -25.05
CA ILE A 627 2.60 -27.69 -25.49
C ILE A 627 3.77 -26.89 -26.06
N GLN A 628 4.99 -27.04 -25.53
CA GLN A 628 6.19 -26.33 -26.02
C GLN A 628 6.62 -26.82 -27.41
N THR A 629 6.55 -28.13 -27.71
CA THR A 629 6.92 -28.70 -29.02
C THR A 629 6.21 -28.00 -30.19
N GLN A 630 4.94 -27.63 -29.99
CA GLN A 630 4.12 -27.02 -31.01
C GLN A 630 4.02 -25.50 -30.89
N ALA A 631 4.01 -24.94 -29.67
CA ALA A 631 3.91 -23.51 -29.45
C ALA A 631 5.16 -22.75 -29.92
N LEU A 632 6.36 -23.26 -29.63
CA LEU A 632 7.61 -22.58 -29.98
C LEU A 632 7.75 -22.27 -31.48
N PRO A 633 7.56 -23.22 -32.42
CA PRO A 633 7.63 -22.91 -33.84
C PRO A 633 6.47 -22.04 -34.35
N ILE A 634 5.26 -22.11 -33.76
CA ILE A 634 4.14 -21.21 -34.09
C ILE A 634 4.48 -19.77 -33.72
N ILE A 635 4.95 -19.55 -32.50
CA ILE A 635 5.20 -18.21 -31.98
C ILE A 635 6.43 -17.61 -32.66
N LEU A 636 7.48 -18.41 -32.90
CA LEU A 636 8.66 -17.96 -33.65
C LEU A 636 8.36 -17.71 -35.14
N SER A 637 7.28 -18.27 -35.72
CA SER A 637 6.81 -17.89 -37.06
C SER A 637 5.93 -16.63 -37.07
N GLY A 638 5.99 -15.80 -36.02
CA GLY A 638 5.29 -14.53 -35.92
C GLY A 638 3.76 -14.60 -35.84
N ARG A 639 3.20 -15.79 -35.66
CA ARG A 639 1.74 -16.02 -35.67
C ARG A 639 1.13 -15.70 -34.31
N ASN A 640 -0.08 -15.15 -34.35
CA ASN A 640 -0.94 -15.09 -33.18
C ASN A 640 -1.34 -16.52 -32.76
N MET A 641 -1.42 -16.79 -31.46
CA MET A 641 -1.63 -18.14 -30.95
C MET A 641 -2.58 -18.18 -29.75
N MET A 642 -3.32 -19.28 -29.63
CA MET A 642 -4.08 -19.68 -28.44
C MET A 642 -3.62 -21.08 -28.00
N GLY A 643 -3.05 -21.21 -26.81
CA GLY A 643 -2.55 -22.45 -26.24
C GLY A 643 -3.38 -22.93 -25.03
N ILE A 644 -4.16 -23.99 -25.22
CA ILE A 644 -4.93 -24.67 -24.17
C ILE A 644 -4.14 -25.91 -23.75
N ALA A 645 -3.63 -25.92 -22.53
CA ALA A 645 -2.91 -27.06 -21.96
C ALA A 645 -2.98 -27.05 -20.43
N GLN A 646 -3.02 -28.23 -19.82
CA GLN A 646 -3.17 -28.41 -18.36
C GLN A 646 -2.16 -27.60 -17.51
N THR A 647 -2.48 -27.40 -16.23
CA THR A 647 -1.53 -26.86 -15.24
C THR A 647 -0.24 -27.69 -15.20
N GLY A 648 0.90 -27.08 -14.86
CA GLY A 648 2.20 -27.78 -14.82
C GLY A 648 2.84 -28.09 -16.19
N SER A 649 2.09 -28.05 -17.31
CA SER A 649 2.57 -28.40 -18.66
C SER A 649 3.68 -27.51 -19.26
N GLY A 650 4.20 -26.53 -18.51
CA GLY A 650 5.32 -25.69 -18.94
C GLY A 650 4.97 -24.51 -19.86
N LYS A 651 3.70 -24.08 -19.89
CA LYS A 651 3.19 -22.93 -20.69
C LYS A 651 4.08 -21.68 -20.61
N THR A 652 4.60 -21.35 -19.43
CA THR A 652 5.44 -20.16 -19.20
C THR A 652 6.68 -20.11 -20.09
N LEU A 653 7.42 -21.21 -20.26
CA LEU A 653 8.58 -21.22 -21.18
C LEU A 653 8.16 -21.23 -22.65
N ALA A 654 6.95 -21.69 -22.98
CA ALA A 654 6.45 -21.68 -24.35
C ALA A 654 6.25 -20.25 -24.89
N PHE A 655 5.87 -19.29 -24.04
CA PHE A 655 5.79 -17.87 -24.43
C PHE A 655 7.04 -17.04 -24.09
N LEU A 656 7.81 -17.38 -23.04
CA LEU A 656 9.01 -16.61 -22.69
C LEU A 656 10.18 -16.85 -23.67
N LEU A 657 10.41 -18.09 -24.13
CA LEU A 657 11.59 -18.38 -24.97
C LEU A 657 11.55 -17.70 -26.37
N PRO A 658 10.40 -17.62 -27.07
CA PRO A 658 10.29 -16.83 -28.30
C PRO A 658 10.44 -15.32 -28.04
N MET A 659 9.90 -14.83 -26.93
CA MET A 659 9.89 -13.41 -26.57
C MET A 659 11.29 -12.81 -26.48
N PHE A 660 12.29 -13.54 -25.95
CA PHE A 660 13.67 -13.05 -25.90
C PHE A 660 14.25 -12.83 -27.30
N ARG A 661 14.03 -13.77 -28.23
CA ARG A 661 14.48 -13.63 -29.63
C ARG A 661 13.73 -12.51 -30.36
N HIS A 662 12.45 -12.33 -30.05
CA HIS A 662 11.63 -11.23 -30.56
C HIS A 662 12.14 -9.85 -30.09
N ILE A 663 12.74 -9.78 -28.89
CA ILE A 663 13.36 -8.57 -28.34
C ILE A 663 14.77 -8.35 -28.91
N GLU A 664 15.61 -9.39 -29.02
CA GLU A 664 16.97 -9.29 -29.58
C GLU A 664 16.99 -8.75 -31.02
N GLU A 665 15.96 -9.01 -31.83
CA GLU A 665 15.87 -8.52 -33.21
C GLU A 665 15.14 -7.16 -33.37
N GLN A 666 15.06 -6.38 -32.29
CA GLN A 666 14.55 -5.01 -32.32
C GLN A 666 15.61 -4.00 -31.83
N PRO A 667 15.57 -2.73 -32.30
CA PRO A 667 16.49 -1.70 -31.84
C PRO A 667 16.40 -1.53 -30.31
N PRO A 668 17.53 -1.38 -29.59
CA PRO A 668 17.54 -1.11 -28.15
C PRO A 668 16.64 0.06 -27.75
N LEU A 669 16.16 0.06 -26.51
CA LEU A 669 15.29 1.12 -25.99
C LEU A 669 16.03 2.46 -25.94
N LYS A 670 15.36 3.51 -26.44
CA LYS A 670 15.78 4.90 -26.26
C LYS A 670 15.19 5.48 -24.98
N TYR A 671 15.67 6.66 -24.59
CA TYR A 671 15.05 7.42 -23.51
C TYR A 671 13.57 7.68 -23.82
N GLN A 672 12.68 7.40 -22.86
CA GLN A 672 11.21 7.42 -22.97
C GLN A 672 10.56 6.34 -23.86
N ASP A 673 11.31 5.36 -24.40
CA ASP A 673 10.68 4.19 -25.03
C ASP A 673 9.95 3.33 -23.99
N GLY A 674 8.77 2.83 -24.38
CA GLY A 674 8.04 1.81 -23.64
C GLY A 674 8.58 0.38 -23.88
N PRO A 675 8.01 -0.63 -23.20
CA PRO A 675 8.36 -2.03 -23.43
C PRO A 675 8.16 -2.49 -24.87
N ILE A 676 8.92 -3.53 -25.23
CA ILE A 676 8.78 -4.30 -26.46
C ILE A 676 7.78 -5.44 -26.24
N ALA A 677 7.78 -6.03 -25.05
CA ALA A 677 6.89 -7.12 -24.67
C ALA A 677 6.11 -6.85 -23.38
N ILE A 678 4.85 -7.27 -23.36
CA ILE A 678 4.00 -7.21 -22.16
C ILE A 678 3.33 -8.57 -21.91
N VAL A 679 3.35 -9.02 -20.65
CA VAL A 679 2.73 -10.26 -20.19
C VAL A 679 1.67 -9.93 -19.14
N MET A 680 0.40 -10.09 -19.52
CA MET A 680 -0.76 -9.83 -18.65
C MET A 680 -1.23 -11.11 -17.96
N THR A 681 -1.59 -11.00 -16.69
CA THR A 681 -1.93 -12.13 -15.80
C THR A 681 -2.92 -11.69 -14.71
N PRO A 682 -3.83 -12.55 -14.23
CA PRO A 682 -4.91 -12.13 -13.34
C PRO A 682 -4.48 -11.83 -11.90
N THR A 683 -3.36 -12.38 -11.41
CA THR A 683 -2.92 -12.20 -10.01
C THR A 683 -1.48 -11.70 -9.90
N ARG A 684 -1.21 -11.00 -8.79
CA ARG A 684 0.12 -10.50 -8.38
C ARG A 684 1.12 -11.64 -8.24
N GLU A 685 0.68 -12.71 -7.60
CA GLU A 685 1.45 -13.89 -7.26
C GLU A 685 2.00 -14.56 -8.53
N LEU A 686 1.14 -14.67 -9.56
CA LEU A 686 1.51 -15.19 -10.87
C LEU A 686 2.39 -14.19 -11.66
N ALA A 687 2.13 -12.88 -11.58
CA ALA A 687 3.01 -11.85 -12.16
C ALA A 687 4.44 -11.91 -11.59
N LEU A 688 4.57 -12.12 -10.28
CA LEU A 688 5.86 -12.30 -9.61
C LEU A 688 6.54 -13.61 -10.01
N GLN A 689 5.79 -14.71 -10.15
CA GLN A 689 6.33 -15.99 -10.63
C GLN A 689 6.85 -15.88 -12.07
N ILE A 690 6.06 -15.34 -13.00
CA ILE A 690 6.45 -15.13 -14.40
C ILE A 690 7.66 -14.18 -14.47
N THR A 691 7.70 -13.13 -13.66
CA THR A 691 8.86 -12.22 -13.56
C THR A 691 10.12 -12.96 -13.08
N LYS A 692 10.01 -13.81 -12.05
CA LYS A 692 11.13 -14.60 -11.51
C LYS A 692 11.68 -15.57 -12.56
N GLU A 693 10.80 -16.20 -13.34
CA GLU A 693 11.18 -17.11 -14.42
C GLU A 693 11.83 -16.35 -15.59
N CYS A 694 11.20 -15.25 -16.04
CA CYS A 694 11.73 -14.37 -17.08
C CYS A 694 13.14 -13.87 -16.76
N ARG A 695 13.37 -13.40 -15.52
CA ARG A 695 14.67 -12.91 -15.03
C ARG A 695 15.78 -13.97 -14.99
N LYS A 696 15.48 -15.28 -15.14
CA LYS A 696 16.50 -16.32 -15.33
C LYS A 696 17.18 -16.25 -16.70
N PHE A 697 16.42 -15.86 -17.73
CA PHE A 697 16.83 -15.87 -19.14
C PHE A 697 17.14 -14.46 -19.65
N ALA A 698 16.39 -13.44 -19.23
CA ALA A 698 16.60 -12.04 -19.62
C ALA A 698 18.05 -11.56 -19.34
N LYS A 699 18.62 -11.99 -18.20
CA LYS A 699 20.03 -11.73 -17.80
C LYS A 699 21.09 -12.31 -18.74
N LEU A 700 20.74 -13.19 -19.67
CA LEU A 700 21.66 -13.70 -20.69
C LEU A 700 21.87 -12.67 -21.84
N PHE A 701 21.02 -11.66 -21.89
CA PHE A 701 20.85 -10.71 -23.00
C PHE A 701 20.84 -9.25 -22.55
N ASP A 702 21.09 -9.00 -21.26
CA ASP A 702 20.95 -7.71 -20.57
C ASP A 702 19.55 -7.06 -20.66
N ILE A 703 18.53 -7.87 -20.95
CA ILE A 703 17.13 -7.45 -21.07
C ILE A 703 16.55 -7.18 -19.67
N ARG A 704 15.91 -6.03 -19.45
CA ARG A 704 15.29 -5.66 -18.17
C ARG A 704 13.82 -6.10 -18.13
N CYS A 705 13.45 -6.75 -17.03
CA CYS A 705 12.09 -7.24 -16.78
C CYS A 705 11.55 -6.65 -15.47
N VAL A 706 10.45 -5.91 -15.56
CA VAL A 706 9.80 -5.20 -14.44
C VAL A 706 8.41 -5.79 -14.18
N ALA A 707 8.02 -5.85 -12.90
CA ALA A 707 6.71 -6.34 -12.48
C ALA A 707 5.81 -5.18 -12.04
N VAL A 708 4.56 -5.15 -12.51
CA VAL A 708 3.62 -4.04 -12.36
C VAL A 708 2.26 -4.56 -11.88
N TYR A 709 2.05 -4.57 -10.56
CA TYR A 709 0.91 -5.22 -9.89
C TYR A 709 0.42 -4.46 -8.65
N GLY A 710 -0.83 -4.70 -8.25
CA GLY A 710 -1.50 -4.04 -7.11
C GLY A 710 -0.97 -4.45 -5.72
N GLY A 711 -1.36 -3.71 -4.69
CA GLY A 711 -0.99 -4.03 -3.29
C GLY A 711 0.48 -3.76 -2.92
N ILE A 712 1.18 -2.90 -3.65
CA ILE A 712 2.39 -2.20 -3.15
C ILE A 712 2.40 -0.75 -3.63
N GLY A 713 3.18 0.07 -2.91
CA GLY A 713 3.46 1.46 -3.23
C GLY A 713 4.00 1.64 -4.64
N VAL A 714 3.34 2.52 -5.39
CA VAL A 714 3.59 2.76 -6.82
C VAL A 714 4.99 3.32 -7.11
N ALA A 715 5.64 3.99 -6.16
CA ALA A 715 6.91 4.68 -6.37
C ALA A 715 8.07 3.80 -6.86
N GLU A 716 8.16 2.55 -6.38
CA GLU A 716 9.19 1.60 -6.84
C GLU A 716 8.95 1.16 -8.29
N GLN A 717 7.68 0.85 -8.63
CA GLN A 717 7.27 0.51 -9.99
C GLN A 717 7.53 1.68 -10.96
N ILE A 718 7.22 2.93 -10.58
CA ILE A 718 7.59 4.13 -11.36
C ILE A 718 9.11 4.23 -11.56
N SER A 719 9.90 4.01 -10.50
CA SER A 719 11.36 4.13 -10.56
C SER A 719 11.99 3.11 -11.51
N GLU A 720 11.50 1.86 -11.48
CA GLU A 720 11.94 0.80 -12.39
C GLU A 720 11.50 1.02 -13.84
N LEU A 721 10.29 1.56 -14.07
CA LEU A 721 9.79 1.88 -15.40
C LEU A 721 10.50 3.09 -16.03
N LYS A 722 10.77 4.15 -15.25
CA LYS A 722 11.52 5.34 -15.71
C LYS A 722 12.96 5.04 -16.15
N ARG A 723 13.51 3.87 -15.76
CA ARG A 723 14.80 3.36 -16.22
C ARG A 723 14.74 2.65 -17.58
N GLY A 724 13.57 2.55 -18.22
CA GLY A 724 13.33 1.90 -19.52
C GLY A 724 13.35 0.37 -19.42
N ALA A 725 12.25 -0.32 -19.69
CA ALA A 725 12.14 -1.77 -19.47
C ALA A 725 11.57 -2.48 -20.70
N GLU A 726 12.30 -3.43 -21.27
CA GLU A 726 11.90 -4.16 -22.48
C GLU A 726 10.69 -5.07 -22.24
N ILE A 727 10.59 -5.61 -21.02
CA ILE A 727 9.54 -6.55 -20.60
C ILE A 727 8.81 -5.99 -19.38
N ILE A 728 7.49 -5.85 -19.49
CA ILE A 728 6.59 -5.68 -18.34
C ILE A 728 5.79 -6.97 -18.12
N VAL A 729 5.72 -7.43 -16.88
CA VAL A 729 4.77 -8.46 -16.43
C VAL A 729 3.79 -7.82 -15.45
N CYS A 730 2.47 -7.88 -15.72
CA CYS A 730 1.51 -7.04 -15.02
C CYS A 730 0.13 -7.63 -14.78
N THR A 731 -0.58 -7.10 -13.77
CA THR A 731 -2.03 -7.22 -13.67
C THR A 731 -2.70 -6.04 -14.41
N PRO A 732 -3.85 -6.22 -15.10
CA PRO A 732 -4.42 -5.19 -15.98
C PRO A 732 -4.68 -3.85 -15.31
N GLY A 733 -5.31 -3.82 -14.13
CA GLY A 733 -5.63 -2.58 -13.42
C GLY A 733 -4.40 -1.72 -13.13
N ARG A 734 -3.35 -2.31 -12.54
CA ARG A 734 -2.11 -1.57 -12.23
C ARG A 734 -1.33 -1.15 -13.48
N MET A 735 -1.48 -1.86 -14.60
CA MET A 735 -0.92 -1.39 -15.88
C MET A 735 -1.63 -0.13 -16.39
N ILE A 736 -2.95 -0.04 -16.23
CA ILE A 736 -3.73 1.17 -16.57
C ILE A 736 -3.32 2.34 -15.66
N ASP A 737 -3.14 2.12 -14.35
CA ASP A 737 -2.59 3.13 -13.44
C ASP A 737 -1.25 3.69 -13.97
N MET A 738 -0.31 2.82 -14.37
CA MET A 738 1.02 3.21 -14.84
C MET A 738 1.01 4.02 -16.15
N LEU A 739 -0.02 3.85 -17.00
CA LEU A 739 -0.19 4.60 -18.24
C LEU A 739 -0.84 5.96 -18.00
N ALA A 740 -1.86 6.00 -17.13
CA ALA A 740 -2.53 7.24 -16.74
C ALA A 740 -1.59 8.22 -16.01
N LEU A 741 -0.60 7.70 -15.27
CA LEU A 741 0.31 8.51 -14.46
C LEU A 741 1.21 9.43 -15.31
N ASN A 742 1.22 10.71 -14.94
CA ASN A 742 2.02 11.77 -15.55
C ASN A 742 1.80 11.94 -17.06
N ASN A 743 0.58 11.68 -17.57
CA ASN A 743 0.22 11.77 -19.00
C ASN A 743 1.14 10.93 -19.91
N ASN A 744 1.23 9.62 -19.65
CA ASN A 744 2.11 8.67 -20.34
C ASN A 744 3.63 8.94 -20.23
N LYS A 745 4.08 9.79 -19.29
CA LYS A 745 5.52 10.07 -19.06
C LYS A 745 6.24 9.07 -18.13
N VAL A 746 5.54 8.11 -17.54
CA VAL A 746 6.17 7.01 -16.76
C VAL A 746 6.53 5.85 -17.69
N THR A 747 5.59 5.45 -18.54
CA THR A 747 5.72 4.42 -19.57
C THR A 747 4.62 4.63 -20.61
N ASN A 748 4.75 3.99 -21.76
CA ASN A 748 3.78 4.00 -22.86
C ASN A 748 3.83 2.64 -23.59
N LEU A 749 2.88 2.35 -24.47
CA LEU A 749 2.83 1.06 -25.19
C LEU A 749 3.23 1.14 -26.67
N ARG A 750 3.81 2.26 -27.13
CA ARG A 750 4.11 2.52 -28.56
C ARG A 750 5.09 1.51 -29.16
N ARG A 751 6.03 1.01 -28.35
CA ARG A 751 7.04 0.02 -28.69
C ARG A 751 6.56 -1.44 -28.57
N VAL A 752 5.38 -1.69 -27.99
CA VAL A 752 4.91 -3.06 -27.70
C VAL A 752 4.58 -3.77 -29.01
N THR A 753 5.33 -4.83 -29.28
CA THR A 753 5.19 -5.65 -30.48
C THR A 753 4.85 -7.11 -30.16
N TYR A 754 5.02 -7.55 -28.92
CA TYR A 754 4.71 -8.89 -28.43
C TYR A 754 3.84 -8.83 -27.17
N VAL A 755 2.70 -9.52 -27.18
CA VAL A 755 1.72 -9.50 -26.08
C VAL A 755 1.38 -10.93 -25.68
N VAL A 756 1.45 -11.21 -24.38
CA VAL A 756 0.99 -12.47 -23.79
C VAL A 756 -0.17 -12.20 -22.83
N ILE A 757 -1.18 -13.06 -22.85
CA ILE A 757 -2.19 -13.18 -21.78
C ILE A 757 -2.12 -14.60 -21.23
N ASP A 758 -1.74 -14.75 -19.96
CA ASP A 758 -1.66 -16.05 -19.27
C ASP A 758 -2.83 -16.23 -18.29
N GLU A 759 -3.28 -17.48 -18.12
CA GLU A 759 -4.58 -17.85 -17.51
C GLU A 759 -5.75 -17.02 -18.09
N ALA A 760 -5.81 -16.95 -19.43
CA ALA A 760 -6.74 -16.10 -20.18
C ALA A 760 -8.23 -16.35 -19.86
N ASP A 761 -8.61 -17.60 -19.55
CA ASP A 761 -9.92 -17.96 -19.03
C ASP A 761 -10.29 -17.14 -17.80
N ARG A 762 -9.39 -17.09 -16.79
CA ARG A 762 -9.62 -16.32 -15.56
C ARG A 762 -9.53 -14.81 -15.75
N MET A 763 -8.83 -14.36 -16.78
CA MET A 763 -8.78 -12.94 -17.15
C MET A 763 -10.13 -12.42 -17.66
N PHE A 764 -10.86 -13.20 -18.47
CA PHE A 764 -12.22 -12.82 -18.90
C PHE A 764 -13.28 -13.10 -17.82
N ASP A 765 -13.11 -14.17 -17.04
CA ASP A 765 -13.99 -14.59 -15.93
C ASP A 765 -14.00 -13.60 -14.74
N MET A 766 -12.83 -13.09 -14.33
CA MET A 766 -12.68 -12.10 -13.24
C MET A 766 -13.02 -10.66 -13.66
N GLY A 767 -13.73 -10.47 -14.78
CA GLY A 767 -14.15 -9.14 -15.24
C GLY A 767 -13.02 -8.21 -15.71
N PHE A 768 -11.80 -8.71 -15.98
CA PHE A 768 -10.70 -7.88 -16.50
C PHE A 768 -10.82 -7.56 -18.01
N GLU A 769 -11.91 -7.99 -18.67
CA GLU A 769 -12.12 -7.80 -20.11
C GLU A 769 -12.03 -6.32 -20.54
N PRO A 770 -12.70 -5.34 -19.88
CA PRO A 770 -12.61 -3.94 -20.28
C PRO A 770 -11.20 -3.35 -20.12
N GLN A 771 -10.47 -3.79 -19.08
CA GLN A 771 -9.10 -3.36 -18.79
C GLN A 771 -8.12 -3.92 -19.84
N ILE A 772 -8.28 -5.21 -20.19
CA ILE A 772 -7.52 -5.87 -21.26
C ILE A 772 -7.81 -5.19 -22.61
N ARG A 773 -9.08 -4.92 -22.91
CA ARG A 773 -9.50 -4.20 -24.12
C ARG A 773 -8.87 -2.80 -24.17
N THR A 774 -8.84 -2.06 -23.06
CA THR A 774 -8.20 -0.74 -22.95
C THR A 774 -6.69 -0.81 -23.24
N ILE A 775 -5.98 -1.79 -22.65
CA ILE A 775 -4.54 -1.99 -22.89
C ILE A 775 -4.28 -2.41 -24.34
N LEU A 776 -5.04 -3.37 -24.88
CA LEU A 776 -4.90 -3.87 -26.25
C LEU A 776 -5.25 -2.82 -27.32
N ASN A 777 -6.17 -1.89 -27.02
CA ASN A 777 -6.48 -0.75 -27.87
C ASN A 777 -5.38 0.33 -27.81
N SER A 778 -4.58 0.36 -26.75
CA SER A 778 -3.43 1.27 -26.58
C SER A 778 -2.12 0.71 -27.18
N ILE A 779 -2.15 -0.53 -27.71
CA ILE A 779 -1.03 -1.18 -28.42
C ILE A 779 -1.32 -1.18 -29.92
N ARG A 780 -0.28 -1.01 -30.75
CA ARG A 780 -0.33 -1.10 -32.22
C ARG A 780 -1.10 -2.36 -32.70
N PRO A 781 -1.93 -2.27 -33.75
CA PRO A 781 -2.80 -3.37 -34.19
C PRO A 781 -2.02 -4.54 -34.80
N ASP A 782 -0.86 -4.25 -35.39
CA ASP A 782 0.05 -5.21 -36.02
C ASP A 782 1.01 -5.87 -35.01
N ARG A 783 0.73 -5.85 -33.70
CA ARG A 783 1.39 -6.68 -32.68
C ARG A 783 1.32 -8.19 -32.98
N GLN A 784 2.10 -8.98 -32.27
CA GLN A 784 1.84 -10.41 -32.06
C GLN A 784 1.12 -10.60 -30.72
N LEU A 785 0.04 -11.39 -30.71
CA LEU A 785 -0.75 -11.70 -29.51
C LEU A 785 -0.81 -13.22 -29.30
N VAL A 786 -0.44 -13.63 -28.10
CA VAL A 786 -0.40 -15.03 -27.66
C VAL A 786 -1.24 -15.17 -26.39
N MET A 787 -2.17 -16.12 -26.36
CA MET A 787 -2.99 -16.43 -25.19
C MET A 787 -2.69 -17.84 -24.69
N PHE A 788 -2.62 -18.02 -23.37
CA PHE A 788 -2.45 -19.31 -22.71
C PHE A 788 -3.48 -19.51 -21.59
N SER A 789 -3.96 -20.75 -21.44
CA SER A 789 -5.02 -21.12 -20.50
C SER A 789 -4.90 -22.58 -20.06
N ALA A 790 -5.48 -22.94 -18.92
CA ALA A 790 -5.67 -24.34 -18.51
C ALA A 790 -7.01 -24.90 -18.98
N THR A 791 -8.07 -24.10 -18.87
CA THR A 791 -9.44 -24.41 -19.27
C THR A 791 -9.88 -23.42 -20.35
N PHE A 792 -10.89 -23.72 -21.17
CA PHE A 792 -11.40 -22.72 -22.13
C PHE A 792 -12.89 -22.94 -22.49
N PRO A 793 -13.82 -22.33 -21.71
CA PRO A 793 -15.25 -22.35 -22.00
C PRO A 793 -15.59 -21.62 -23.31
N LYS A 794 -16.62 -22.11 -24.05
CA LYS A 794 -16.99 -21.57 -25.38
C LYS A 794 -17.28 -20.06 -25.40
N LYS A 795 -17.82 -19.49 -24.31
CA LYS A 795 -18.06 -18.04 -24.20
C LYS A 795 -16.76 -17.25 -24.09
N MET A 796 -15.81 -17.71 -23.28
CA MET A 796 -14.49 -17.10 -23.17
C MET A 796 -13.68 -17.30 -24.46
N GLU A 797 -13.86 -18.43 -25.17
CA GLU A 797 -13.31 -18.64 -26.51
C GLU A 797 -13.82 -17.61 -27.54
N ALA A 798 -15.12 -17.27 -27.49
CA ALA A 798 -15.68 -16.23 -28.34
C ALA A 798 -15.12 -14.84 -28.03
N LEU A 799 -15.01 -14.47 -26.75
CA LEU A 799 -14.43 -13.18 -26.32
C LEU A 799 -12.95 -13.08 -26.68
N ALA A 800 -12.15 -14.08 -26.34
CA ALA A 800 -10.72 -14.16 -26.67
C ALA A 800 -10.44 -14.02 -28.17
N ARG A 801 -11.28 -14.66 -29.02
CA ARG A 801 -11.18 -14.56 -30.48
C ARG A 801 -11.43 -13.15 -31.01
N GLN A 802 -12.18 -12.27 -30.33
CA GLN A 802 -12.35 -10.87 -30.74
C GLN A 802 -11.02 -10.10 -30.78
N HIS A 803 -10.05 -10.49 -29.96
CA HIS A 803 -8.75 -9.83 -29.87
C HIS A 803 -7.67 -10.46 -30.76
N LEU A 804 -7.91 -11.66 -31.33
CA LEU A 804 -6.92 -12.47 -32.05
C LEU A 804 -7.15 -12.45 -33.57
N TYR A 805 -6.26 -11.81 -34.33
CA TYR A 805 -6.29 -11.90 -35.79
C TYR A 805 -5.67 -13.21 -36.31
N LYS A 806 -6.46 -14.02 -37.02
CA LYS A 806 -6.06 -15.29 -37.69
C LYS A 806 -5.14 -16.21 -36.84
N PRO A 807 -5.51 -16.54 -35.59
CA PRO A 807 -4.67 -17.33 -34.70
C PRO A 807 -4.46 -18.76 -35.21
N ILE A 808 -3.45 -19.43 -34.63
CA ILE A 808 -3.40 -20.89 -34.56
C ILE A 808 -3.80 -21.30 -33.14
N GLU A 809 -4.68 -22.28 -33.04
CA GLU A 809 -5.16 -22.81 -31.76
C GLU A 809 -4.55 -24.19 -31.54
N VAL A 810 -4.00 -24.42 -30.35
CA VAL A 810 -3.35 -25.66 -29.94
C VAL A 810 -4.01 -26.13 -28.66
N THR A 811 -4.52 -27.36 -28.65
CA THR A 811 -5.12 -28.02 -27.47
C THR A 811 -4.34 -29.29 -27.15
N VAL A 812 -3.88 -29.46 -25.91
CA VAL A 812 -3.02 -30.56 -25.43
C VAL A 812 -3.63 -31.15 -24.16
N GLY A 813 -3.79 -32.49 -24.09
CA GLY A 813 -4.42 -33.15 -22.95
C GLY A 813 -5.94 -32.97 -22.89
N GLY A 814 -6.59 -32.65 -24.02
CA GLY A 814 -8.02 -32.32 -24.06
C GLY A 814 -8.33 -30.87 -23.64
N ARG A 815 -9.60 -30.57 -23.37
CA ARG A 815 -10.03 -29.25 -22.85
C ARG A 815 -10.48 -29.42 -21.41
N SER A 816 -9.88 -28.64 -20.50
CA SER A 816 -10.32 -28.56 -19.10
C SER A 816 -10.39 -29.93 -18.40
N ILE A 817 -9.28 -30.68 -18.40
CA ILE A 817 -9.16 -32.00 -17.76
C ILE A 817 -8.11 -31.94 -16.64
N VAL A 818 -8.30 -32.70 -15.56
CA VAL A 818 -7.30 -32.86 -14.49
C VAL A 818 -6.14 -33.75 -14.96
N CYS A 819 -4.92 -33.42 -14.56
CA CYS A 819 -3.73 -34.19 -14.93
C CYS A 819 -3.81 -35.63 -14.40
N GLN A 820 -3.39 -36.60 -15.22
CA GLN A 820 -3.35 -38.03 -14.83
C GLN A 820 -2.39 -38.31 -13.66
N ASP A 821 -1.41 -37.43 -13.43
CA ASP A 821 -0.54 -37.48 -12.24
C ASP A 821 -1.28 -37.16 -10.92
N VAL A 822 -2.55 -36.74 -10.96
CA VAL A 822 -3.36 -36.42 -9.77
C VAL A 822 -4.37 -37.53 -9.47
N VAL A 823 -4.14 -38.24 -8.37
CA VAL A 823 -5.09 -39.20 -7.79
C VAL A 823 -6.27 -38.44 -7.19
N GLN A 824 -7.42 -38.48 -7.86
CA GLN A 824 -8.63 -37.79 -7.45
C GLN A 824 -9.52 -38.69 -6.59
N ASN A 825 -9.89 -38.19 -5.42
CA ASN A 825 -10.77 -38.83 -4.45
C ASN A 825 -11.95 -37.89 -4.17
N VAL A 826 -13.17 -38.42 -4.15
CA VAL A 826 -14.38 -37.67 -3.81
C VAL A 826 -15.08 -38.42 -2.68
N LEU A 827 -15.38 -37.72 -1.59
CA LEU A 827 -15.95 -38.27 -0.37
C LEU A 827 -17.22 -37.50 0.00
N LEU A 828 -18.23 -38.24 0.43
CA LEU A 828 -19.53 -37.72 0.87
C LEU A 828 -19.56 -37.66 2.41
N PHE A 829 -20.18 -36.62 2.95
CA PHE A 829 -20.35 -36.41 4.40
C PHE A 829 -21.71 -35.78 4.68
N ASP A 830 -22.37 -36.18 5.76
CA ASP A 830 -23.64 -35.58 6.17
C ASP A 830 -23.43 -34.21 6.84
N ASP A 831 -22.31 -34.04 7.57
CA ASP A 831 -22.00 -32.85 8.38
C ASP A 831 -20.54 -32.36 8.26
N ASP A 832 -20.25 -31.19 8.83
CA ASP A 832 -18.92 -30.55 8.78
C ASP A 832 -17.94 -31.08 9.84
N ASP A 833 -18.40 -31.78 10.88
CA ASP A 833 -17.51 -32.43 11.86
C ASP A 833 -16.93 -33.75 11.33
N GLN A 834 -17.70 -34.50 10.53
CA GLN A 834 -17.17 -35.62 9.74
C GLN A 834 -16.13 -35.14 8.71
N LYS A 835 -16.39 -34.02 8.01
CA LYS A 835 -15.38 -33.37 7.15
C LYS A 835 -14.12 -33.02 7.94
N TYR A 836 -14.28 -32.42 9.13
CA TYR A 836 -13.16 -32.03 9.97
C TYR A 836 -12.35 -33.24 10.47
N ALA A 837 -13.02 -34.31 10.91
CA ALA A 837 -12.38 -35.57 11.27
C ALA A 837 -11.61 -36.17 10.09
N LYS A 838 -12.18 -36.18 8.88
CA LYS A 838 -11.47 -36.63 7.67
C LYS A 838 -10.29 -35.73 7.32
N LEU A 839 -10.41 -34.41 7.49
CA LEU A 839 -9.28 -33.50 7.29
C LEU A 839 -8.13 -33.85 8.24
N LEU A 840 -8.39 -34.08 9.53
CA LEU A 840 -7.36 -34.48 10.49
C LEU A 840 -6.70 -35.82 10.12
N GLU A 841 -7.46 -36.81 9.65
CA GLU A 841 -6.92 -38.08 9.13
C GLU A 841 -5.97 -37.85 7.94
N LEU A 842 -6.40 -37.06 6.95
CA LEU A 842 -5.59 -36.74 5.77
C LEU A 842 -4.34 -35.92 6.13
N LEU A 843 -4.43 -35.00 7.09
CA LEU A 843 -3.26 -34.27 7.57
C LEU A 843 -2.26 -35.20 8.26
N GLY A 844 -2.72 -36.09 9.15
CA GLY A 844 -1.87 -37.10 9.79
C GLY A 844 -1.18 -38.05 8.81
N LEU A 845 -1.86 -38.41 7.71
CA LEU A 845 -1.31 -39.29 6.68
C LEU A 845 -0.31 -38.58 5.74
N TYR A 846 -0.62 -37.36 5.28
CA TYR A 846 0.13 -36.70 4.20
C TYR A 846 1.12 -35.64 4.70
N GLN A 847 0.79 -34.82 5.70
CA GLN A 847 1.62 -33.69 6.14
C GLN A 847 3.09 -34.06 6.50
N PRO A 848 3.41 -35.25 7.05
CA PRO A 848 4.80 -35.66 7.30
C PRO A 848 5.68 -35.77 6.04
N TYR A 849 5.08 -35.93 4.85
CA TYR A 849 5.81 -36.14 3.59
C TYR A 849 5.91 -34.87 2.72
N GLY A 850 5.11 -33.85 2.99
CA GLY A 850 5.11 -32.63 2.20
C GLY A 850 3.99 -31.64 2.50
N SER A 851 3.95 -30.57 1.71
CA SER A 851 3.02 -29.48 1.88
C SER A 851 1.59 -29.87 1.49
N VAL A 852 0.61 -29.34 2.24
CA VAL A 852 -0.82 -29.54 2.06
C VAL A 852 -1.52 -28.20 1.84
N LEU A 853 -2.40 -28.13 0.84
CA LEU A 853 -3.24 -26.96 0.55
C LEU A 853 -4.72 -27.31 0.70
N VAL A 854 -5.39 -26.65 1.65
CA VAL A 854 -6.83 -26.81 1.90
C VAL A 854 -7.56 -25.63 1.26
N PHE A 855 -8.60 -25.91 0.46
CA PHE A 855 -9.49 -24.92 -0.14
C PHE A 855 -10.83 -24.86 0.59
N VAL A 856 -11.21 -23.64 0.97
CA VAL A 856 -12.52 -23.27 1.53
C VAL A 856 -13.21 -22.25 0.62
N GLU A 857 -14.52 -22.11 0.77
CA GLU A 857 -15.33 -21.21 -0.05
C GLU A 857 -15.17 -19.73 0.35
N SER A 858 -15.30 -19.43 1.66
CA SER A 858 -15.32 -18.06 2.18
C SER A 858 -14.07 -17.70 3.01
N GLN A 859 -13.89 -16.41 3.24
CA GLN A 859 -12.82 -15.88 4.09
C GLN A 859 -13.05 -16.26 5.57
N ILE A 860 -14.31 -16.15 6.02
CA ILE A 860 -14.73 -16.50 7.38
C ILE A 860 -14.45 -17.99 7.67
N ARG A 861 -14.81 -18.89 6.74
CA ARG A 861 -14.50 -20.33 6.84
C ARG A 861 -13.00 -20.64 6.84
N CYS A 862 -12.17 -19.77 6.26
CA CYS A 862 -10.71 -19.89 6.33
C CYS A 862 -10.21 -19.65 7.76
N ASP A 863 -10.65 -18.55 8.38
CA ASP A 863 -10.27 -18.18 9.75
C ASP A 863 -10.88 -19.12 10.81
N GLU A 864 -12.12 -19.59 10.61
CA GLU A 864 -12.76 -20.61 11.45
C GLU A 864 -12.00 -21.92 11.44
N LEU A 865 -11.73 -22.48 10.25
CA LEU A 865 -11.02 -23.75 10.11
C LEU A 865 -9.59 -23.65 10.67
N ILE A 866 -8.95 -22.49 10.56
CA ILE A 866 -7.64 -22.22 11.15
C ILE A 866 -7.69 -22.14 12.68
N LYS A 867 -8.70 -21.50 13.27
CA LYS A 867 -8.91 -21.52 14.74
C LYS A 867 -9.09 -22.96 15.25
N LYS A 868 -9.88 -23.78 14.52
CA LYS A 868 -10.10 -25.20 14.82
C LYS A 868 -8.79 -26.01 14.69
N LEU A 869 -8.03 -25.83 13.62
CA LEU A 869 -6.75 -26.54 13.42
C LEU A 869 -5.66 -26.14 14.42
N MET A 870 -5.57 -24.85 14.77
CA MET A 870 -4.58 -24.38 15.75
C MET A 870 -4.87 -24.84 17.18
N SER A 871 -6.13 -25.02 17.60
CA SER A 871 -6.43 -25.62 18.91
C SER A 871 -6.00 -27.09 18.99
N HIS A 872 -6.04 -27.80 17.86
CA HIS A 872 -5.46 -29.14 17.69
C HIS A 872 -3.93 -29.12 17.39
N SER A 873 -3.25 -27.99 17.63
CA SER A 873 -1.79 -27.80 17.48
C SER A 873 -1.22 -27.97 16.07
N TYR A 874 -2.04 -27.88 15.02
CA TYR A 874 -1.54 -27.87 13.63
C TYR A 874 -0.94 -26.50 13.30
N SER A 875 0.33 -26.49 12.87
CA SER A 875 0.96 -25.29 12.32
C SER A 875 0.42 -25.01 10.93
N CYS A 876 -0.40 -23.96 10.80
CA CYS A 876 -1.05 -23.55 9.57
C CYS A 876 -1.14 -22.03 9.42
N MET A 877 -1.36 -21.53 8.20
CA MET A 877 -1.61 -20.12 7.93
C MET A 877 -2.76 -19.87 6.94
N PRO A 878 -3.44 -18.72 7.05
CA PRO A 878 -4.50 -18.30 6.13
C PRO A 878 -3.95 -17.75 4.82
N LEU A 879 -4.68 -17.93 3.73
CA LEU A 879 -4.42 -17.27 2.44
C LEU A 879 -5.73 -16.89 1.73
N HIS A 880 -6.24 -15.69 2.01
CA HIS A 880 -7.46 -15.13 1.42
C HIS A 880 -7.31 -13.62 1.15
N GLY A 881 -8.38 -12.97 0.69
CA GLY A 881 -8.35 -11.60 0.15
C GLY A 881 -8.18 -10.49 1.19
N GLY A 882 -8.70 -10.68 2.40
CA GLY A 882 -8.74 -9.70 3.49
C GLY A 882 -7.50 -9.69 4.40
N LEU A 883 -6.55 -10.60 4.19
CA LEU A 883 -5.22 -10.51 4.77
C LEU A 883 -4.46 -9.35 4.12
N ASP A 884 -3.63 -8.63 4.88
CA ASP A 884 -2.72 -7.67 4.26
C ASP A 884 -1.77 -8.37 3.29
N GLN A 885 -1.38 -7.63 2.26
CA GLN A 885 -0.56 -8.14 1.18
C GLN A 885 0.88 -8.48 1.64
N TYR A 886 1.39 -7.86 2.70
CA TYR A 886 2.66 -8.28 3.34
C TYR A 886 2.53 -9.65 4.00
N ASP A 887 1.41 -9.90 4.70
CA ASP A 887 1.16 -11.17 5.37
C ASP A 887 0.90 -12.28 4.35
N ARG A 888 0.18 -12.00 3.26
CA ARG A 888 0.03 -12.91 2.10
C ARG A 888 1.37 -13.27 1.47
N ASP A 889 2.21 -12.28 1.17
CA ASP A 889 3.54 -12.51 0.58
C ASP A 889 4.43 -13.34 1.55
N SER A 890 4.31 -13.11 2.86
CA SER A 890 5.03 -13.83 3.91
C SER A 890 4.55 -15.28 4.06
N THR A 891 3.24 -15.52 4.15
CA THR A 891 2.61 -16.85 4.17
C THR A 891 3.02 -17.67 2.93
N ILE A 892 2.96 -17.06 1.74
CA ILE A 892 3.40 -17.68 0.49
C ILE A 892 4.90 -18.00 0.52
N ALA A 893 5.73 -17.19 1.19
CA ALA A 893 7.17 -17.48 1.35
C ALA A 893 7.40 -18.67 2.29
N PHE A 894 6.82 -18.66 3.50
CA PHE A 894 6.95 -19.76 4.47
C PHE A 894 6.51 -21.11 3.87
N PHE A 895 5.38 -21.14 3.17
CA PHE A 895 4.86 -22.35 2.51
C PHE A 895 5.70 -22.79 1.30
N LYS A 896 6.35 -21.87 0.58
CA LYS A 896 7.31 -22.20 -0.51
C LYS A 896 8.66 -22.69 -0.01
N ASN A 897 9.07 -22.27 1.20
CA ASN A 897 10.27 -22.76 1.87
C ASN A 897 10.05 -24.13 2.54
N GLY A 898 8.83 -24.39 2.99
CA GLY A 898 8.49 -25.53 3.85
C GLY A 898 8.51 -25.20 5.36
N ASP A 899 8.72 -23.93 5.73
CA ASP A 899 8.72 -23.45 7.12
C ASP A 899 7.37 -23.71 7.81
N ILE A 900 6.27 -23.64 7.04
CA ILE A 900 4.91 -23.97 7.45
C ILE A 900 4.33 -24.89 6.36
N PRO A 901 4.03 -26.17 6.64
CA PRO A 901 3.63 -27.14 5.61
C PRO A 901 2.14 -27.13 5.28
N LEU A 902 1.30 -26.34 5.95
CA LEU A 902 -0.16 -26.32 5.76
C LEU A 902 -0.68 -24.89 5.55
N ILE A 903 -1.40 -24.67 4.44
CA ILE A 903 -2.20 -23.46 4.19
C ILE A 903 -3.67 -23.83 4.03
N ILE A 904 -4.54 -23.01 4.60
CA ILE A 904 -5.97 -22.96 4.27
C ILE A 904 -6.16 -21.69 3.42
N ALA A 905 -6.86 -21.81 2.29
CA ALA A 905 -6.96 -20.74 1.31
C ALA A 905 -8.34 -20.65 0.66
N THR A 906 -8.72 -19.44 0.22
CA THR A 906 -9.82 -19.28 -0.73
C THR A 906 -9.34 -19.43 -2.17
N SER A 907 -10.27 -19.84 -3.05
CA SER A 907 -10.00 -20.11 -4.46
C SER A 907 -9.39 -18.97 -5.28
N VAL A 908 -9.42 -17.74 -4.78
CA VAL A 908 -8.83 -16.55 -5.44
C VAL A 908 -7.35 -16.39 -5.07
N ALA A 909 -7.00 -16.55 -3.79
CA ALA A 909 -5.68 -16.20 -3.28
C ALA A 909 -4.61 -17.29 -3.50
N ALA A 910 -5.00 -18.56 -3.66
CA ALA A 910 -4.09 -19.63 -4.08
C ALA A 910 -3.92 -19.73 -5.63
N ARG A 911 -4.51 -18.82 -6.42
CA ARG A 911 -4.27 -18.73 -7.87
C ARG A 911 -2.84 -18.27 -8.13
N GLY A 912 -2.15 -18.93 -9.06
CA GLY A 912 -0.71 -18.71 -9.25
C GLY A 912 0.19 -19.26 -8.14
N LEU A 913 -0.34 -20.01 -7.17
CA LEU A 913 0.52 -20.72 -6.21
C LEU A 913 1.27 -21.87 -6.92
N ASP A 914 2.58 -21.92 -6.69
CA ASP A 914 3.52 -22.91 -7.22
C ASP A 914 4.55 -23.25 -6.15
N VAL A 915 4.51 -24.51 -5.70
CA VAL A 915 5.18 -25.02 -4.49
C VAL A 915 5.68 -26.41 -4.84
N LYS A 916 6.99 -26.64 -4.68
CA LYS A 916 7.65 -27.82 -5.23
C LYS A 916 7.21 -29.16 -4.61
N ASN A 917 6.82 -29.13 -3.33
CA ASN A 917 6.45 -30.33 -2.57
C ASN A 917 4.98 -30.28 -2.11
N LEU A 918 4.09 -29.69 -2.92
CA LEU A 918 2.65 -29.72 -2.66
C LEU A 918 2.06 -31.06 -3.09
N ILE A 919 1.97 -31.98 -2.14
CA ILE A 919 1.58 -33.39 -2.36
C ILE A 919 0.07 -33.62 -2.26
N LEU A 920 -0.63 -32.82 -1.46
CA LEU A 920 -2.05 -32.97 -1.16
C LEU A 920 -2.80 -31.66 -1.37
N VAL A 921 -3.91 -31.74 -2.10
CA VAL A 921 -4.95 -30.71 -2.17
C VAL A 921 -6.22 -31.27 -1.51
N VAL A 922 -6.83 -30.51 -0.60
CA VAL A 922 -8.15 -30.84 -0.03
C VAL A 922 -9.14 -29.74 -0.38
N ASN A 923 -10.16 -30.06 -1.17
CA ASN A 923 -11.33 -29.20 -1.33
C ASN A 923 -12.28 -29.49 -0.16
N TYR A 924 -12.13 -28.76 0.94
CA TYR A 924 -12.97 -28.88 2.14
C TYR A 924 -14.40 -28.41 1.85
N ASP A 925 -14.51 -27.35 1.05
CA ASP A 925 -15.76 -26.94 0.40
C ASP A 925 -15.71 -27.27 -1.09
N CYS A 926 -16.74 -27.96 -1.58
CA CYS A 926 -16.86 -28.35 -2.99
C CYS A 926 -16.84 -27.11 -3.91
N PRO A 927 -16.01 -27.08 -4.98
CA PRO A 927 -16.00 -25.99 -5.93
C PRO A 927 -17.32 -25.90 -6.71
N ASN A 928 -17.87 -24.68 -6.77
CA ASN A 928 -19.14 -24.38 -7.45
C ASN A 928 -19.14 -24.63 -8.97
N HIS A 929 -17.97 -24.65 -9.62
CA HIS A 929 -17.81 -24.73 -11.08
C HIS A 929 -16.72 -25.73 -11.52
N TYR A 930 -16.99 -26.40 -12.63
CA TYR A 930 -16.13 -27.42 -13.27
C TYR A 930 -14.68 -26.95 -13.48
N GLU A 931 -14.49 -25.76 -14.05
CA GLU A 931 -13.17 -25.18 -14.26
C GLU A 931 -12.43 -24.87 -12.95
N GLU A 932 -13.13 -24.58 -11.86
CA GLU A 932 -12.48 -24.36 -10.57
C GLU A 932 -11.97 -25.66 -9.95
N TYR A 933 -12.73 -26.76 -10.02
CA TYR A 933 -12.25 -28.09 -9.63
C TYR A 933 -10.93 -28.42 -10.31
N VAL A 934 -10.85 -28.27 -11.65
CA VAL A 934 -9.64 -28.52 -12.43
C VAL A 934 -8.47 -27.62 -11.98
N HIS A 935 -8.73 -26.33 -11.75
CA HIS A 935 -7.72 -25.35 -11.32
C HIS A 935 -7.23 -25.53 -9.86
N ARG A 936 -8.06 -26.11 -8.98
CA ARG A 936 -7.71 -26.48 -7.60
C ARG A 936 -6.92 -27.80 -7.56
N CYS A 937 -7.41 -28.87 -8.18
CA CYS A 937 -6.70 -30.16 -8.25
C CYS A 937 -5.32 -30.00 -8.93
N GLY A 938 -5.23 -29.17 -9.98
CA GLY A 938 -3.98 -28.80 -10.66
C GLY A 938 -2.97 -27.97 -9.84
N ARG A 939 -3.17 -27.80 -8.53
CA ARG A 939 -2.13 -27.26 -7.61
C ARG A 939 -1.07 -28.32 -7.28
N THR A 940 -1.46 -29.59 -7.18
CA THR A 940 -0.54 -30.74 -7.08
C THR A 940 -0.38 -31.43 -8.45
N GLY A 941 0.29 -32.59 -8.53
CA GLY A 941 0.51 -33.35 -9.78
C GLY A 941 1.37 -32.60 -10.78
N ARG A 942 2.53 -32.08 -10.34
CA ARG A 942 3.38 -31.17 -11.14
C ARG A 942 4.75 -31.76 -11.44
N ALA A 943 5.23 -31.50 -12.66
CA ALA A 943 6.56 -31.89 -13.14
C ALA A 943 6.88 -33.40 -13.05
N GLY A 944 5.88 -34.27 -13.15
CA GLY A 944 6.02 -35.73 -13.06
C GLY A 944 5.99 -36.28 -11.63
N ASN A 945 5.78 -35.45 -10.62
CA ASN A 945 5.45 -35.91 -9.27
C ASN A 945 3.96 -36.27 -9.19
N ILE A 946 3.63 -37.44 -8.63
CA ILE A 946 2.26 -37.83 -8.29
C ILE A 946 1.71 -36.87 -7.22
N GLY A 947 0.45 -36.48 -7.37
CA GLY A 947 -0.29 -35.65 -6.42
C GLY A 947 -1.60 -36.29 -5.99
N TYR A 948 -2.15 -35.85 -4.86
CA TYR A 948 -3.42 -36.33 -4.32
C TYR A 948 -4.41 -35.18 -4.19
N ALA A 949 -5.63 -35.35 -4.69
CA ALA A 949 -6.70 -34.38 -4.54
C ALA A 949 -7.92 -35.05 -3.88
N TYR A 950 -8.30 -34.59 -2.70
CA TYR A 950 -9.52 -35.03 -2.00
C TYR A 950 -10.56 -33.93 -2.09
N THR A 951 -11.81 -34.28 -2.36
CA THR A 951 -12.94 -33.34 -2.41
C THR A 951 -14.07 -33.82 -1.53
N PHE A 952 -14.48 -32.96 -0.60
CA PHE A 952 -15.56 -33.23 0.33
C PHE A 952 -16.85 -32.61 -0.22
N ILE A 953 -17.93 -33.39 -0.23
CA ILE A 953 -19.25 -32.99 -0.72
C ILE A 953 -20.27 -33.33 0.36
N THR A 954 -21.16 -32.38 0.69
CA THR A 954 -22.34 -32.68 1.51
C THR A 954 -23.58 -32.92 0.66
N SER A 955 -24.61 -33.53 1.23
CA SER A 955 -25.90 -33.74 0.57
C SER A 955 -26.52 -32.42 0.05
N ALA A 956 -26.33 -31.31 0.76
CA ALA A 956 -26.75 -29.96 0.33
C ALA A 956 -25.96 -29.40 -0.88
N GLN A 957 -24.88 -30.05 -1.30
CA GLN A 957 -24.04 -29.64 -2.44
C GLN A 957 -24.33 -30.46 -3.72
N GLU A 958 -25.43 -31.22 -3.76
CA GLU A 958 -25.86 -32.08 -4.88
C GLU A 958 -25.86 -31.37 -6.24
N LYS A 959 -26.25 -30.09 -6.30
CA LYS A 959 -26.23 -29.26 -7.53
C LYS A 959 -24.85 -29.18 -8.22
N TYR A 960 -23.75 -29.34 -7.49
CA TYR A 960 -22.39 -29.29 -8.04
C TYR A 960 -21.89 -30.67 -8.52
N VAL A 961 -22.51 -31.77 -8.07
CA VAL A 961 -22.04 -33.14 -8.29
C VAL A 961 -21.95 -33.49 -9.79
N GLY A 962 -22.88 -33.01 -10.61
CA GLY A 962 -22.84 -33.21 -12.07
C GLY A 962 -21.59 -32.64 -12.75
N ALA A 963 -20.95 -31.62 -12.16
CA ALA A 963 -19.66 -31.12 -12.64
C ALA A 963 -18.50 -32.04 -12.20
N ILE A 964 -18.55 -32.54 -10.96
CA ILE A 964 -17.49 -33.39 -10.39
C ILE A 964 -17.43 -34.76 -11.10
N ILE A 965 -18.58 -35.41 -11.30
CA ILE A 965 -18.68 -36.68 -12.05
C ILE A 965 -18.02 -36.54 -13.43
N LYS A 966 -18.40 -35.49 -14.17
CA LYS A 966 -17.87 -35.17 -15.49
C LYS A 966 -16.36 -34.92 -15.50
N ALA A 967 -15.78 -34.44 -14.40
CA ALA A 967 -14.34 -34.23 -14.29
C ALA A 967 -13.59 -35.55 -14.08
N LEU A 968 -14.13 -36.44 -13.22
CA LEU A 968 -13.62 -37.80 -13.03
C LEU A 968 -13.69 -38.61 -14.34
N GLU A 969 -14.84 -38.60 -15.02
CA GLU A 969 -15.03 -39.22 -16.33
C GLU A 969 -14.01 -38.71 -17.37
N ALA A 970 -13.83 -37.38 -17.46
CA ALA A 970 -12.91 -36.77 -18.41
C ALA A 970 -11.43 -37.11 -18.14
N SER A 971 -11.04 -37.32 -16.89
CA SER A 971 -9.68 -37.75 -16.52
C SER A 971 -9.49 -39.27 -16.52
N GLY A 972 -10.55 -40.07 -16.72
CA GLY A 972 -10.51 -41.53 -16.65
C GLY A 972 -10.52 -42.10 -15.23
N THR A 973 -10.94 -41.31 -14.23
CA THR A 973 -11.06 -41.73 -12.84
C THR A 973 -12.42 -42.40 -12.60
N SER A 974 -12.45 -43.47 -11.82
CA SER A 974 -13.69 -44.17 -11.44
C SER A 974 -14.62 -43.26 -10.61
N VAL A 975 -15.87 -43.11 -11.06
CA VAL A 975 -16.92 -42.37 -10.34
C VAL A 975 -17.46 -43.23 -9.19
N PRO A 976 -17.51 -42.73 -7.93
CA PRO A 976 -18.16 -43.44 -6.83
C PRO A 976 -19.66 -43.64 -7.08
N ALA A 977 -20.21 -44.82 -6.81
CA ALA A 977 -21.62 -45.13 -7.07
C ALA A 977 -22.59 -44.24 -6.27
N GLU A 978 -22.22 -43.89 -5.04
CA GLU A 978 -22.94 -42.97 -4.15
C GLU A 978 -23.06 -41.56 -4.76
N LEU A 979 -22.00 -41.11 -5.46
CA LEU A 979 -21.96 -39.81 -6.12
C LEU A 979 -22.94 -39.76 -7.31
N THR A 980 -23.03 -40.86 -8.08
CA THR A 980 -24.05 -41.03 -9.12
C THR A 980 -25.46 -41.07 -8.54
N LEU A 981 -25.68 -41.78 -7.42
CA LEU A 981 -26.97 -41.83 -6.74
C LEU A 981 -27.43 -40.43 -6.26
N LEU A 982 -26.52 -39.63 -5.70
CA LEU A 982 -26.81 -38.25 -5.30
C LEU A 982 -27.19 -37.37 -6.50
N ARG A 983 -26.47 -37.49 -7.63
CA ARG A 983 -26.85 -36.83 -8.90
C ARG A 983 -28.26 -37.25 -9.35
N ASP A 984 -28.55 -38.55 -9.37
CA ASP A 984 -29.81 -39.08 -9.88
C ASP A 984 -31.00 -38.68 -8.99
N ASN A 985 -30.78 -38.52 -7.69
CA ASN A 985 -31.78 -38.00 -6.76
C ASN A 985 -32.03 -36.51 -6.99
N TYR A 986 -30.99 -35.68 -7.17
CA TYR A 986 -31.14 -34.27 -7.55
C TYR A 986 -31.91 -34.10 -8.87
N VAL A 987 -31.60 -34.92 -9.89
CA VAL A 987 -32.32 -34.89 -11.18
C VAL A 987 -33.80 -35.18 -10.99
N LYS A 988 -34.17 -36.24 -10.25
CA LYS A 988 -35.58 -36.58 -9.97
C LYS A 988 -36.29 -35.47 -9.18
N GLN A 989 -35.64 -34.85 -8.19
CA GLN A 989 -36.21 -33.75 -7.42
C GLN A 989 -36.52 -32.54 -8.31
N MET A 990 -35.58 -32.14 -9.17
CA MET A 990 -35.78 -31.03 -10.09
C MET A 990 -36.82 -31.34 -11.16
N GLU A 991 -36.84 -32.58 -11.71
CA GLU A 991 -37.89 -33.03 -12.64
C GLU A 991 -39.28 -33.02 -12.00
N ALA A 992 -39.40 -33.41 -10.73
CA ALA A 992 -40.64 -33.30 -9.96
C ALA A 992 -41.08 -31.84 -9.71
N GLN A 993 -40.13 -30.90 -9.64
CA GLN A 993 -40.39 -29.44 -9.64
C GLN A 993 -40.65 -28.87 -11.06
N GLY A 994 -40.72 -29.70 -12.10
CA GLY A 994 -40.83 -29.27 -13.51
C GLY A 994 -39.56 -28.63 -14.08
N LYS A 995 -38.50 -28.47 -13.28
CA LYS A 995 -37.21 -27.90 -13.66
C LYS A 995 -36.37 -28.97 -14.36
N LYS A 996 -36.27 -28.93 -15.70
CA LYS A 996 -35.33 -29.80 -16.44
C LYS A 996 -33.88 -29.49 -16.03
N VAL A 997 -33.20 -30.43 -15.37
CA VAL A 997 -31.76 -30.34 -15.14
C VAL A 997 -31.04 -30.39 -16.48
N GLN A 998 -30.56 -29.23 -16.95
CA GLN A 998 -29.62 -29.22 -18.06
C GLN A 998 -28.29 -29.79 -17.57
N ASP A 999 -27.87 -30.91 -18.17
CA ASP A 999 -26.46 -31.32 -18.18
C ASP A 999 -25.58 -30.08 -18.40
N ILE A 1000 -24.51 -29.92 -17.61
CA ILE A 1000 -23.69 -28.71 -17.60
C ILE A 1000 -22.89 -28.60 -18.91
N ARG A 1001 -23.57 -28.10 -19.95
CA ARG A 1001 -23.11 -27.86 -21.32
C ARG A 1001 -22.66 -26.40 -21.52
N GLY A 1002 -22.24 -25.73 -20.44
CA GLY A 1002 -21.70 -24.38 -20.48
C GLY A 1002 -22.70 -23.32 -20.94
N SER A 1003 -23.97 -23.45 -20.53
CA SER A 1003 -25.07 -22.57 -20.93
C SER A 1003 -25.00 -21.23 -20.17
N PHE A 1004 -24.14 -20.34 -20.66
CA PHE A 1004 -23.78 -19.09 -19.97
C PHE A 1004 -24.65 -17.91 -20.48
N GLY A 1005 -25.96 -18.00 -20.23
CA GLY A 1005 -26.95 -16.95 -20.50
C GLY A 1005 -27.98 -16.88 -19.36
N GLY A 1006 -28.39 -15.69 -18.90
CA GLY A 1006 -27.92 -14.36 -19.30
C GLY A 1006 -28.48 -13.26 -18.38
N ARG A 1007 -27.73 -12.15 -18.26
CA ARG A 1007 -27.74 -11.18 -17.15
C ARG A 1007 -27.26 -11.78 -15.81
N HIS A 1008 -26.35 -11.03 -15.17
CA HIS A 1008 -25.71 -11.22 -13.86
C HIS A 1008 -25.01 -12.54 -13.52
N GLY A 1009 -24.03 -12.43 -12.63
CA GLY A 1009 -23.55 -13.53 -11.78
C GLY A 1009 -24.29 -13.43 -10.44
N TYR A 1010 -24.34 -14.53 -9.68
CA TYR A 1010 -25.21 -14.71 -8.52
C TYR A 1010 -26.71 -14.71 -8.87
N ASN A 1011 -27.24 -15.87 -9.25
CA ASN A 1011 -28.68 -16.13 -9.13
C ASN A 1011 -28.97 -16.59 -7.70
N PHE A 1012 -29.67 -15.77 -6.93
CA PHE A 1012 -30.48 -16.22 -5.79
C PHE A 1012 -31.72 -16.98 -6.32
N ASP A 1013 -32.23 -17.99 -5.60
CA ASP A 1013 -33.48 -18.68 -6.01
C ASP A 1013 -34.71 -17.83 -5.61
N SER A 1014 -35.89 -18.14 -6.16
CA SER A 1014 -37.11 -17.36 -5.90
C SER A 1014 -37.52 -17.35 -4.43
N SER A 1015 -37.18 -18.41 -3.68
CA SER A 1015 -37.33 -18.50 -2.22
C SER A 1015 -36.50 -17.45 -1.47
N ASP A 1016 -35.28 -17.21 -1.93
CA ASP A 1016 -34.33 -16.31 -1.26
C ASP A 1016 -34.76 -14.86 -1.48
N LYS A 1017 -35.35 -14.55 -2.65
CA LYS A 1017 -35.92 -13.24 -2.94
C LYS A 1017 -37.19 -12.96 -2.13
N GLN A 1018 -38.01 -13.99 -1.85
CA GLN A 1018 -39.11 -13.88 -0.89
C GLN A 1018 -38.60 -13.68 0.55
N HIS A 1019 -37.59 -14.43 1.00
CA HIS A 1019 -37.00 -14.24 2.34
C HIS A 1019 -36.39 -12.85 2.51
N LYS A 1020 -35.62 -12.35 1.53
CA LYS A 1020 -35.06 -10.99 1.57
C LYS A 1020 -36.13 -9.91 1.53
N ASN A 1021 -37.20 -10.07 0.76
CA ASN A 1021 -38.32 -9.13 0.79
C ASN A 1021 -39.05 -9.16 2.14
N MET A 1022 -39.25 -10.33 2.75
CA MET A 1022 -39.82 -10.48 4.09
C MET A 1022 -38.95 -9.80 5.15
N GLN A 1023 -37.64 -10.06 5.15
CA GLN A 1023 -36.68 -9.40 6.04
C GLN A 1023 -36.68 -7.88 5.85
N LYS A 1024 -36.68 -7.41 4.60
CA LYS A 1024 -36.69 -5.97 4.27
C LYS A 1024 -37.96 -5.29 4.75
N ARG A 1025 -39.15 -5.82 4.46
CA ARG A 1025 -40.44 -5.30 4.99
C ARG A 1025 -40.45 -5.30 6.52
N MET A 1026 -40.02 -6.39 7.16
CA MET A 1026 -39.97 -6.49 8.62
C MET A 1026 -38.96 -5.49 9.24
N GLN A 1027 -37.88 -5.17 8.54
CA GLN A 1027 -36.90 -4.15 8.93
C GLN A 1027 -37.41 -2.72 8.70
N GLU A 1028 -38.16 -2.47 7.62
CA GLU A 1028 -38.82 -1.20 7.33
C GLU A 1028 -39.90 -0.86 8.37
N ILE A 1029 -40.69 -1.86 8.76
CA ILE A 1029 -41.64 -1.78 9.88
C ILE A 1029 -40.90 -1.52 11.22
N LEU A 1030 -39.76 -2.18 11.46
CA LEU A 1030 -38.94 -1.95 12.67
C LEU A 1030 -38.34 -0.53 12.75
N ILE A 1031 -38.17 0.14 11.60
CA ILE A 1031 -37.64 1.50 11.47
C ILE A 1031 -38.77 2.55 11.52
N GLY A 1032 -40.05 2.12 11.44
CA GLY A 1032 -41.22 2.99 11.52
C GLY A 1032 -41.57 3.70 10.20
N LEU A 1033 -41.26 3.07 9.06
CA LEU A 1033 -41.58 3.57 7.72
C LEU A 1033 -42.78 2.82 7.14
N GLU A 1034 -44.00 3.32 7.39
CA GLU A 1034 -45.23 2.86 6.75
C GLU A 1034 -45.48 3.64 5.44
N ASP A 1035 -45.18 3.02 4.30
CA ASP A 1035 -45.72 3.41 2.98
C ASP A 1035 -46.72 2.33 2.53
N ALA A 1036 -48.02 2.65 2.58
CA ALA A 1036 -49.09 1.69 2.30
C ALA A 1036 -49.14 1.29 0.81
N ASN A 1037 -48.99 -0.02 0.55
CA ASN A 1037 -49.28 -0.65 -0.74
C ASN A 1037 -50.12 -1.91 -0.47
N ASP A 1038 -51.42 -1.85 -0.78
CA ASP A 1038 -52.46 -2.76 -0.30
C ASP A 1038 -52.47 -4.19 -0.94
N ASP A 1039 -51.45 -4.55 -1.73
CA ASP A 1039 -51.48 -5.73 -2.61
C ASP A 1039 -51.10 -7.09 -1.95
N ASP A 1040 -50.73 -7.14 -0.67
CA ASP A 1040 -50.14 -8.34 0.00
C ASP A 1040 -50.84 -8.77 1.32
N GLU A 1041 -52.18 -8.73 1.42
CA GLU A 1041 -52.94 -9.07 2.65
C GLU A 1041 -52.52 -10.37 3.38
N GLU A 1042 -52.06 -11.39 2.64
CA GLU A 1042 -51.66 -12.70 3.20
C GLU A 1042 -50.30 -12.64 3.93
N ILE A 1043 -49.43 -11.68 3.59
CA ILE A 1043 -48.16 -11.44 4.28
C ILE A 1043 -48.40 -10.67 5.58
N ASP A 1044 -49.24 -9.63 5.54
CA ASP A 1044 -49.51 -8.79 6.71
C ASP A 1044 -50.22 -9.57 7.82
N GLN A 1045 -51.13 -10.49 7.49
CA GLN A 1045 -51.74 -11.42 8.46
C GLN A 1045 -50.70 -12.33 9.14
N GLN A 1046 -49.65 -12.75 8.42
CA GLN A 1046 -48.57 -13.55 9.01
C GLN A 1046 -47.68 -12.69 9.93
N ILE A 1047 -47.31 -11.47 9.51
CA ILE A 1047 -46.54 -10.52 10.32
C ILE A 1047 -47.30 -10.16 11.61
N GLU A 1048 -48.59 -9.86 11.53
CA GLU A 1048 -49.42 -9.51 12.69
C GLU A 1048 -49.53 -10.68 13.69
N SER A 1049 -49.57 -11.93 13.19
CA SER A 1049 -49.55 -13.13 14.04
C SER A 1049 -48.22 -13.29 14.82
N ILE A 1050 -47.09 -12.98 14.17
CA ILE A 1050 -45.75 -13.04 14.77
C ILE A 1050 -45.58 -11.92 15.81
N TYR A 1051 -46.05 -10.70 15.51
CA TYR A 1051 -46.05 -9.57 16.46
C TYR A 1051 -46.84 -9.89 17.74
N LYS A 1052 -48.02 -10.51 17.62
CA LYS A 1052 -48.84 -10.95 18.77
C LYS A 1052 -48.12 -11.97 19.66
N ILE A 1053 -47.32 -12.87 19.07
CA ILE A 1053 -46.49 -13.82 19.83
C ILE A 1053 -45.33 -13.11 20.53
N PHE A 1054 -44.62 -12.21 19.83
CA PHE A 1054 -43.42 -11.55 20.36
C PHE A 1054 -43.72 -10.67 21.58
N PHE A 1055 -44.80 -9.88 21.54
CA PHE A 1055 -45.21 -9.05 22.67
C PHE A 1055 -45.68 -9.87 23.88
N ALA A 1056 -46.36 -11.00 23.68
CA ALA A 1056 -46.80 -11.88 24.78
C ALA A 1056 -45.61 -12.48 25.56
N VAL A 1057 -44.49 -12.75 24.88
CA VAL A 1057 -43.24 -13.19 25.52
C VAL A 1057 -42.61 -12.03 26.30
N SER A 1058 -42.45 -10.86 25.69
CA SER A 1058 -41.85 -9.68 26.34
C SER A 1058 -42.60 -9.29 27.63
N ASP A 1059 -43.93 -9.23 27.57
CA ASP A 1059 -44.80 -8.86 28.69
C ASP A 1059 -44.79 -9.89 29.84
N THR A 1060 -44.33 -11.12 29.55
CA THR A 1060 -44.06 -12.17 30.55
C THR A 1060 -42.66 -12.01 31.17
N VAL A 1061 -41.64 -11.70 30.37
CA VAL A 1061 -40.25 -11.49 30.82
C VAL A 1061 -40.14 -10.27 31.75
N ILE A 1062 -40.83 -9.17 31.44
CA ILE A 1062 -40.86 -7.96 32.26
C ILE A 1062 -41.43 -8.27 33.66
N LYS A 1063 -42.55 -9.02 33.75
CA LYS A 1063 -43.15 -9.40 35.03
C LYS A 1063 -42.24 -10.31 35.88
N ILE A 1064 -41.34 -11.08 35.25
CA ILE A 1064 -40.33 -11.90 35.94
C ILE A 1064 -39.16 -11.05 36.46
N SER A 1065 -38.75 -9.98 35.74
CA SER A 1065 -37.67 -9.10 36.20
C SER A 1065 -38.10 -8.18 37.36
N GLU A 1066 -39.33 -7.67 37.35
CA GLU A 1066 -39.88 -6.87 38.46
C GLU A 1066 -39.94 -7.63 39.79
N ILE A 1067 -40.21 -8.95 39.74
CA ILE A 1067 -40.25 -9.82 40.93
C ILE A 1067 -38.85 -10.01 41.54
N LYS A 1068 -37.78 -10.04 40.72
CA LYS A 1068 -36.40 -10.18 41.21
C LYS A 1068 -35.86 -8.92 41.91
N ASN A 1069 -36.35 -7.73 41.54
CA ASN A 1069 -35.82 -6.45 42.05
C ASN A 1069 -36.41 -6.00 43.41
N LYS A 1070 -37.28 -6.79 44.05
CA LYS A 1070 -37.81 -6.51 45.41
C LYS A 1070 -37.23 -7.50 46.43
N GLY A 1071 -35.99 -7.24 46.84
CA GLY A 1071 -35.29 -8.04 47.84
C GLY A 1071 -36.00 -8.05 49.20
N TYR A 1072 -36.55 -9.19 49.58
CA TYR A 1072 -36.93 -9.53 50.95
C TYR A 1072 -36.21 -10.80 51.39
N GLY A 1073 -35.95 -10.89 52.69
CA GLY A 1073 -35.07 -11.90 53.28
C GLY A 1073 -35.65 -13.31 53.37
N THR A 1074 -34.87 -14.19 53.99
CA THR A 1074 -35.18 -15.60 54.19
C THR A 1074 -36.45 -15.83 55.02
N ASP A 1075 -37.50 -16.35 54.39
CA ASP A 1075 -38.28 -17.46 54.94
C ASP A 1075 -39.12 -18.15 53.85
N TRP A 1076 -39.07 -19.49 53.78
CA TRP A 1076 -39.82 -20.26 52.78
C TRP A 1076 -41.18 -20.69 53.34
N ASN A 1077 -42.26 -20.05 52.89
CA ASN A 1077 -43.63 -20.50 53.18
C ASN A 1077 -44.56 -20.21 51.99
N TRP A 1078 -45.24 -21.23 51.45
CA TRP A 1078 -45.98 -21.18 50.18
C TRP A 1078 -47.51 -21.09 50.37
N PRO A 1079 -48.18 -19.94 50.10
CA PRO A 1079 -49.64 -19.83 50.19
C PRO A 1079 -50.32 -20.09 48.84
N LYS A 1080 -50.54 -21.38 48.54
CA LYS A 1080 -51.62 -21.95 47.70
C LYS A 1080 -52.43 -20.96 46.82
N LYS A 1081 -52.01 -20.70 45.57
CA LYS A 1081 -52.94 -20.25 44.52
C LYS A 1081 -52.57 -20.59 43.06
N VAL A 1082 -51.89 -21.71 42.83
CA VAL A 1082 -51.81 -22.36 41.51
C VAL A 1082 -52.52 -23.72 41.60
N GLN A 1083 -53.80 -23.75 41.22
CA GLN A 1083 -54.57 -24.94 40.91
C GLN A 1083 -55.41 -24.64 39.67
N LYS A 1084 -55.66 -25.68 38.86
CA LYS A 1084 -56.35 -25.63 37.55
C LYS A 1084 -55.58 -24.88 36.44
N PHE A 1085 -54.62 -25.58 35.85
CA PHE A 1085 -54.85 -26.07 34.49
C PHE A 1085 -54.65 -27.59 34.47
N HIS A 1086 -55.58 -28.32 33.86
CA HIS A 1086 -55.49 -29.76 33.66
C HIS A 1086 -54.98 -30.04 32.24
N PHE A 1087 -54.00 -30.92 32.13
CA PHE A 1087 -53.90 -31.84 31.01
C PHE A 1087 -53.78 -33.27 31.56
N SER A 1088 -54.51 -34.20 30.98
CA SER A 1088 -54.63 -35.57 31.47
C SER A 1088 -53.49 -36.45 30.94
N THR A 1089 -52.51 -36.75 31.79
CA THR A 1089 -51.58 -37.85 31.55
C THR A 1089 -52.34 -39.18 31.68
N ASN A 1090 -52.75 -39.77 30.56
CA ASN A 1090 -53.27 -41.13 30.55
C ASN A 1090 -52.11 -42.10 30.30
N SER A 1091 -51.89 -43.05 31.21
CA SER A 1091 -50.70 -43.89 31.23
C SER A 1091 -50.89 -45.19 30.44
N ARG A 1092 -49.80 -45.66 29.81
CA ARG A 1092 -49.46 -47.08 29.63
C ARG A 1092 -48.05 -47.25 29.05
N SER A 1093 -47.13 -47.78 29.86
CA SER A 1093 -46.16 -48.78 29.39
C SER A 1093 -46.94 -50.07 29.06
N ILE A 1094 -46.48 -51.07 28.30
CA ILE A 1094 -45.19 -51.77 28.11
C ILE A 1094 -45.24 -52.38 26.67
N PRO A 1095 -44.14 -52.74 25.98
CA PRO A 1095 -42.73 -52.73 26.39
C PRO A 1095 -41.87 -51.64 25.71
#